data_AF-A0A5J4UNC5-F1
#
_entry.id   AF-A0A5J4UNC5-F1
#
_cell.length_a   1.000
_cell.length_b   1.000
_cell.length_c   1.000
_cell.angle_alpha   90.00
_cell.angle_beta   90.00
_cell.angle_gamma   90.00
#
_symmetry.space_group_name_H-M   'P 1'
#
loop_
_entity.id
_entity.type
_entity.pdbx_description
1 polymer ?
#
loop_
_entity_poly.entity_id
_entity_poly.type
_entity_poly.pdbx_seq_one_letter_code
_entity_poly.pdbx_strand_id
1 'polypeptide(L)'
;EKEKDELNERHEIEKTDLIQNAKKESERLAKDFDEQQEKRRKAEAENTKLIEALKFKEKENQKQKKIAEDETRKRQKVEDDLKQETELYDDEKKKNAELENTLNEQKELRYNMEVKLKTESEDKYKAVMNITDEKQRKLDAERFKLQTDSQLLIEKEDKEKALKDAEIFKKEREQEINKRREAEKQVRKSKEEASRSDFIAKRLTKERDDLKEKLRDKEQQYKDLAEQKEAQLKKDKDKSSLKELESLRLQNAEKDFEKEREVKNRTLEQIEQLAQQISQLNKEKLELEHSLQVYKENLEKEQQSVIKQKEKAKQEEERRKKAEIERGSVRAENHVLIEENDRIKKIIGEERTKQEIKRIEEENKNEKEERTKLEERVKTTEKQKQDAEDKAKQALDGKKKAQEKVFLTISEKIDLIKRLTREKYLSKLRLIPWAEIASDLKRTLGDDKLENEEVLQRQNQICELLKEAFEGKKDDELRKLAQNALIGEEFIEIFATRDLGTITPAYTDAFLSFTKDFDEIRTQLLEKKPFAALVRLIDHVDNQVSAGAIQLIGNMLAAGQALDGSTHPNYDEVQKCQGADKIYNILKQSTNKETKNAAALSIGAIFKGKEIPGAAMKADTISHLKTLVTDTNSSTREASKEVLKGLIGNAANKAIIVKGGFSIPA
;
A
#
# COMPACT_ATOMS: atom_id res chain seq x y z
N GLU A 1 -175.87 74.43 34.06
CA GLU A 1 -174.67 75.20 33.65
C GLU A 1 -173.51 75.05 34.62
N LYS A 2 -173.66 75.24 35.94
CA LYS A 2 -172.55 75.05 36.91
C LYS A 2 -171.87 73.66 36.94
N GLU A 3 -172.58 72.56 36.65
CA GLU A 3 -171.95 71.22 36.60
C GLU A 3 -171.06 70.99 35.37
N LYS A 4 -171.17 71.82 34.32
CA LYS A 4 -170.39 71.65 33.08
C LYS A 4 -169.00 72.29 33.20
N ASP A 5 -168.86 73.31 34.02
CA ASP A 5 -167.59 74.00 34.26
C ASP A 5 -166.69 73.21 35.22
N GLU A 6 -167.25 72.55 36.24
CA GLU A 6 -166.48 71.69 37.16
C GLU A 6 -165.93 70.41 36.48
N LEU A 7 -166.63 69.89 35.46
CA LEU A 7 -166.16 68.73 34.70
C LEU A 7 -164.99 69.09 33.77
N ASN A 8 -164.99 70.30 33.21
CA ASN A 8 -163.94 70.79 32.32
C ASN A 8 -162.64 71.09 33.09
N GLU A 9 -162.74 71.61 34.32
CA GLU A 9 -161.58 71.91 35.15
C GLU A 9 -160.88 70.64 35.66
N ARG A 10 -161.64 69.57 35.99
CA ARG A 10 -161.07 68.25 36.30
C ARG A 10 -160.37 67.61 35.10
N HIS A 11 -160.94 67.74 33.90
CA HIS A 11 -160.33 67.21 32.68
C HIS A 11 -159.02 67.91 32.31
N GLU A 12 -158.89 69.22 32.53
CA GLU A 12 -157.64 69.95 32.28
C GLU A 12 -156.56 69.64 33.33
N ILE A 13 -156.91 69.45 34.61
CA ILE A 13 -155.95 69.01 35.64
C ILE A 13 -155.44 67.60 35.33
N GLU A 14 -156.32 66.66 35.01
CA GLU A 14 -155.95 65.27 34.72
C GLU A 14 -155.09 65.15 33.44
N LYS A 15 -155.38 65.99 32.43
CA LYS A 15 -154.57 66.11 31.21
C LYS A 15 -153.20 66.72 31.47
N THR A 16 -153.12 67.70 32.37
CA THR A 16 -151.85 68.32 32.76
C THR A 16 -150.97 67.34 33.54
N ASP A 17 -151.54 66.58 34.47
CA ASP A 17 -150.83 65.53 35.21
C ASP A 17 -150.36 64.38 34.30
N LEU A 18 -151.17 63.98 33.31
CA LEU A 18 -150.78 63.00 32.29
C LEU A 18 -149.60 63.50 31.44
N ILE A 19 -149.61 64.76 31.01
CA ILE A 19 -148.51 65.36 30.25
C ILE A 19 -147.24 65.45 31.10
N GLN A 20 -147.37 65.82 32.38
CA GLN A 20 -146.23 65.96 33.28
C GLN A 20 -145.60 64.61 33.63
N ASN A 21 -146.42 63.55 33.78
CA ASN A 21 -145.96 62.18 33.96
C ASN A 21 -145.30 61.64 32.68
N ALA A 22 -145.90 61.84 31.51
CA ALA A 22 -145.31 61.44 30.23
C ALA A 22 -143.95 62.12 29.97
N LYS A 23 -143.80 63.39 30.39
CA LYS A 23 -142.53 64.12 30.26
C LYS A 23 -141.46 63.57 31.21
N LYS A 24 -141.81 63.29 32.47
CA LYS A 24 -140.90 62.65 33.44
C LYS A 24 -140.47 61.26 32.98
N GLU A 25 -141.38 60.49 32.39
CA GLU A 25 -141.10 59.15 31.88
C GLU A 25 -140.22 59.21 30.61
N SER A 26 -140.45 60.18 29.72
CA SER A 26 -139.58 60.44 28.57
C SER A 26 -138.17 60.86 28.99
N GLU A 27 -138.02 61.71 30.01
CA GLU A 27 -136.69 62.10 30.54
C GLU A 27 -135.98 60.91 31.20
N ARG A 28 -136.71 60.06 31.90
CA ARG A 28 -136.15 58.83 32.50
C ARG A 28 -135.69 57.84 31.43
N LEU A 29 -136.48 57.63 30.38
CA LEU A 29 -136.12 56.79 29.24
C LEU A 29 -134.92 57.33 28.46
N ALA A 30 -134.82 58.66 28.29
CA ALA A 30 -133.66 59.29 27.66
C ALA A 30 -132.38 59.06 28.47
N LYS A 31 -132.46 59.18 29.80
CA LYS A 31 -131.33 58.91 30.70
C LYS A 31 -130.91 57.43 30.69
N ASP A 32 -131.88 56.51 30.70
CA ASP A 32 -131.61 55.07 30.59
C ASP A 32 -130.99 54.70 29.23
N PHE A 33 -131.40 55.38 28.14
CA PHE A 33 -130.82 55.21 26.81
C PHE A 33 -129.37 55.71 26.75
N ASP A 34 -129.08 56.87 27.34
CA ASP A 34 -127.71 57.41 27.42
C ASP A 34 -126.81 56.52 28.28
N GLU A 35 -127.31 56.00 29.41
CA GLU A 35 -126.57 55.04 30.24
C GLU A 35 -126.32 53.72 29.49
N GLN A 36 -127.27 53.24 28.66
CA GLN A 36 -127.05 52.07 27.80
C GLN A 36 -126.03 52.35 26.69
N GLN A 37 -126.06 53.53 26.08
CA GLN A 37 -125.07 53.96 25.08
C GLN A 37 -123.67 54.04 25.67
N GLU A 38 -123.51 54.57 26.88
CA GLU A 38 -122.21 54.65 27.55
C GLU A 38 -121.69 53.25 27.93
N LYS A 39 -122.56 52.36 28.42
CA LYS A 39 -122.20 50.95 28.66
C LYS A 39 -121.76 50.25 27.38
N ARG A 40 -122.45 50.48 26.25
CA ARG A 40 -122.04 49.95 24.93
C ARG A 40 -120.67 50.46 24.52
N ARG A 41 -120.41 51.78 24.62
CA ARG A 41 -119.10 52.36 24.28
C ARG A 41 -117.98 51.79 25.13
N LYS A 42 -118.19 51.58 26.43
CA LYS A 42 -117.21 50.94 27.31
C LYS A 42 -116.94 49.49 26.90
N ALA A 43 -117.98 48.71 26.60
CA ALA A 43 -117.86 47.35 26.11
C ALA A 43 -117.12 47.26 24.75
N GLU A 44 -117.40 48.18 23.82
CA GLU A 44 -116.71 48.26 22.53
C GLU A 44 -115.22 48.61 22.69
N ALA A 45 -114.90 49.53 23.61
CA ALA A 45 -113.50 49.88 23.92
C ALA A 45 -112.74 48.70 24.55
N GLU A 46 -113.37 47.94 25.46
CA GLU A 46 -112.79 46.72 26.02
C GLU A 46 -112.60 45.63 24.97
N ASN A 47 -113.58 45.44 24.08
CA ASN A 47 -113.49 44.46 23.01
C ASN A 47 -112.36 44.81 22.01
N THR A 48 -112.18 46.10 21.73
CA THR A 48 -111.07 46.59 20.89
C THR A 48 -109.71 46.28 21.52
N LYS A 49 -109.55 46.54 22.84
CA LYS A 49 -108.32 46.18 23.58
C LYS A 49 -108.05 44.68 23.57
N LEU A 50 -109.10 43.86 23.69
CA LEU A 50 -108.98 42.40 23.66
C LEU A 50 -108.49 41.91 22.29
N ILE A 51 -109.02 42.48 21.20
CA ILE A 51 -108.60 42.17 19.82
C ILE A 51 -107.14 42.54 19.59
N GLU A 52 -106.68 43.69 20.09
CA GLU A 52 -105.27 44.09 19.98
C GLU A 52 -104.34 43.16 20.77
N ALA A 53 -104.73 42.75 21.98
CA ALA A 53 -103.97 41.78 22.78
C ALA A 53 -103.88 40.41 22.09
N LEU A 54 -104.96 39.95 21.45
CA LEU A 54 -104.96 38.70 20.67
C LEU A 54 -104.02 38.79 19.47
N LYS A 55 -104.04 39.90 18.71
CA LYS A 55 -103.11 40.13 17.58
C LYS A 55 -101.64 40.14 18.03
N PHE A 56 -101.36 40.69 19.20
CA PHE A 56 -100.00 40.68 19.76
C PHE A 56 -99.54 39.26 20.10
N LYS A 57 -100.37 38.48 20.81
CA LYS A 57 -100.10 37.07 21.12
C LYS A 57 -99.90 36.22 19.86
N GLU A 58 -100.67 36.47 18.81
CA GLU A 58 -100.57 35.74 17.56
C GLU A 58 -99.22 36.00 16.85
N LYS A 59 -98.74 37.25 16.85
CA LYS A 59 -97.39 37.58 16.35
C LYS A 59 -96.29 36.92 17.18
N GLU A 60 -96.45 36.87 18.49
CA GLU A 60 -95.47 36.23 19.39
C GLU A 60 -95.39 34.71 19.15
N ASN A 61 -96.54 34.05 19.00
CA ASN A 61 -96.60 32.64 18.62
C ASN A 61 -95.96 32.36 17.24
N GLN A 62 -96.19 33.22 16.25
CA GLN A 62 -95.54 33.09 14.94
C GLN A 62 -94.02 33.22 15.03
N LYS A 63 -93.51 34.10 15.89
CA LYS A 63 -92.07 34.27 16.12
C LYS A 63 -91.47 33.03 16.79
N GLN A 64 -92.13 32.50 17.82
CA GLN A 64 -91.69 31.27 18.49
C GLN A 64 -91.69 30.06 17.54
N LYS A 65 -92.70 29.95 16.67
CA LYS A 65 -92.77 28.89 15.66
C LYS A 65 -91.57 28.92 14.70
N LYS A 66 -91.21 30.11 14.19
CA LYS A 66 -90.02 30.27 13.33
C LYS A 66 -88.72 29.87 14.03
N ILE A 67 -88.56 30.22 15.30
CA ILE A 67 -87.38 29.84 16.08
C ILE A 67 -87.29 28.32 16.22
N ALA A 68 -88.41 27.65 16.52
CA ALA A 68 -88.45 26.19 16.62
C ALA A 68 -88.15 25.49 15.28
N GLU A 69 -88.64 26.03 14.16
CA GLU A 69 -88.36 25.51 12.82
C GLU A 69 -86.86 25.65 12.46
N ASP A 70 -86.23 26.79 12.79
CA ASP A 70 -84.81 27.02 12.57
C ASP A 70 -83.93 26.12 13.46
N GLU A 71 -84.29 25.93 14.73
CA GLU A 71 -83.59 24.99 15.61
C GLU A 71 -83.69 23.54 15.11
N THR A 72 -84.85 23.14 14.60
CA THR A 72 -85.06 21.80 14.02
C THR A 72 -84.18 21.61 12.78
N ARG A 73 -84.10 22.62 11.89
CA ARG A 73 -83.18 22.58 10.74
C ARG A 73 -81.72 22.46 11.15
N LYS A 74 -81.29 23.20 12.18
CA LYS A 74 -79.91 23.12 12.69
C LYS A 74 -79.60 21.73 13.25
N ARG A 75 -80.52 21.13 14.02
CA ARG A 75 -80.35 19.77 14.55
C ARG A 75 -80.24 18.74 13.43
N GLN A 76 -81.09 18.83 12.41
CA GLN A 76 -81.05 17.91 11.26
C GLN A 76 -79.69 17.98 10.56
N LYS A 77 -79.18 19.20 10.33
CA LYS A 77 -77.87 19.38 9.69
C LYS A 77 -76.74 18.76 10.50
N VAL A 78 -76.72 18.96 11.82
CA VAL A 78 -75.72 18.33 12.70
C VAL A 78 -75.80 16.81 12.65
N GLU A 79 -77.01 16.24 12.59
CA GLU A 79 -77.19 14.79 12.50
C GLU A 79 -76.70 14.22 11.15
N ASP A 80 -76.93 14.94 10.05
CA ASP A 80 -76.44 14.56 8.73
C ASP A 80 -74.90 14.65 8.65
N ASP A 81 -74.32 15.73 9.20
CA ASP A 81 -72.85 15.90 9.28
C ASP A 81 -72.21 14.77 10.13
N LEU A 82 -72.84 14.39 11.25
CA LEU A 82 -72.35 13.31 12.12
C LEU A 82 -72.37 11.94 11.43
N LYS A 83 -73.42 11.66 10.64
CA LYS A 83 -73.51 10.42 9.84
C LYS A 83 -72.39 10.34 8.82
N GLN A 84 -72.13 11.44 8.12
CA GLN A 84 -71.08 11.50 7.11
C GLN A 84 -69.68 11.29 7.72
N GLU A 85 -69.42 11.85 8.90
CA GLU A 85 -68.16 11.66 9.63
C GLU A 85 -68.00 10.21 10.12
N THR A 86 -69.09 9.56 10.53
CA THR A 86 -69.08 8.15 10.94
C THR A 86 -68.77 7.21 9.77
N GLU A 87 -69.36 7.45 8.59
CA GLU A 87 -69.06 6.68 7.37
C GLU A 87 -67.59 6.82 6.95
N LEU A 88 -67.03 8.04 7.02
CA LEU A 88 -65.62 8.29 6.73
C LEU A 88 -64.69 7.52 7.69
N TYR A 89 -65.02 7.49 8.97
CA TYR A 89 -64.24 6.77 9.98
C TYR A 89 -64.24 5.25 9.72
N ASP A 90 -65.38 4.67 9.35
CA ASP A 90 -65.47 3.23 9.06
C ASP A 90 -64.71 2.84 7.79
N ASP A 91 -64.72 3.69 6.77
CA ASP A 91 -63.93 3.49 5.55
C ASP A 91 -62.41 3.59 5.83
N GLU A 92 -61.99 4.55 6.64
CA GLU A 92 -60.59 4.69 7.04
C GLU A 92 -60.11 3.49 7.87
N LYS A 93 -60.96 2.99 8.76
CA LYS A 93 -60.68 1.79 9.55
C LYS A 93 -60.50 0.55 8.68
N LYS A 94 -61.34 0.35 7.65
CA LYS A 94 -61.17 -0.75 6.67
C LYS A 94 -59.85 -0.63 5.92
N LYS A 95 -59.53 0.57 5.45
CA LYS A 95 -58.30 0.83 4.68
C LYS A 95 -57.05 0.56 5.52
N ASN A 96 -57.07 0.91 6.81
CA ASN A 96 -55.97 0.60 7.73
C ASN A 96 -55.79 -0.91 7.96
N ALA A 97 -56.89 -1.67 8.08
CA ALA A 97 -56.82 -3.13 8.21
C ALA A 97 -56.22 -3.81 6.96
N GLU A 98 -56.58 -3.34 5.76
CA GLU A 98 -55.99 -3.82 4.50
C GLU A 98 -54.49 -3.50 4.41
N LEU A 99 -54.09 -2.31 4.85
CA LEU A 99 -52.70 -1.87 4.86
C LEU A 99 -51.86 -2.75 5.82
N GLU A 100 -52.41 -3.10 6.98
CA GLU A 100 -51.74 -3.92 7.99
C GLU A 100 -51.52 -5.36 7.49
N ASN A 101 -52.51 -5.95 6.81
CA ASN A 101 -52.36 -7.25 6.18
C ASN A 101 -51.27 -7.24 5.10
N THR A 102 -51.28 -6.23 4.22
CA THR A 102 -50.27 -6.07 3.16
C THR A 102 -48.87 -5.93 3.75
N LEU A 103 -48.74 -5.19 4.85
CA LEU A 103 -47.46 -5.01 5.54
C LEU A 103 -46.93 -6.33 6.12
N ASN A 104 -47.81 -7.17 6.66
CA ASN A 104 -47.41 -8.47 7.21
C ASN A 104 -46.96 -9.45 6.12
N GLU A 105 -47.64 -9.49 4.98
CA GLU A 105 -47.22 -10.29 3.82
C GLU A 105 -45.83 -9.86 3.31
N GLN A 106 -45.57 -8.55 3.23
CA GLN A 106 -44.25 -8.06 2.83
C GLN A 106 -43.14 -8.41 3.83
N LYS A 107 -43.43 -8.43 5.13
CA LYS A 107 -42.47 -8.84 6.16
C LYS A 107 -42.06 -10.30 6.00
N GLU A 108 -43.01 -11.21 5.74
CA GLU A 108 -42.69 -12.62 5.47
C GLU A 108 -41.86 -12.81 4.21
N LEU A 109 -42.23 -12.14 3.11
CA LEU A 109 -41.47 -12.16 1.86
C LEU A 109 -40.03 -11.69 2.05
N ARG A 110 -39.84 -10.60 2.81
CA ARG A 110 -38.51 -10.05 3.14
C ARG A 110 -37.69 -11.05 3.96
N TYR A 111 -38.29 -11.67 4.98
CA TYR A 111 -37.63 -12.67 5.81
C TYR A 111 -37.14 -13.86 4.99
N ASN A 112 -38.00 -14.41 4.13
CA ASN A 112 -37.65 -15.54 3.27
C ASN A 112 -36.53 -15.18 2.26
N MET A 113 -36.55 -13.97 1.72
CA MET A 113 -35.48 -13.50 0.82
C MET A 113 -34.15 -13.31 1.55
N GLU A 114 -34.17 -12.81 2.78
CA GLU A 114 -32.98 -12.60 3.61
C GLU A 114 -32.30 -13.93 3.98
N VAL A 115 -33.09 -14.96 4.33
CA VAL A 115 -32.59 -16.33 4.55
C VAL A 115 -31.92 -16.87 3.28
N LYS A 116 -32.56 -16.76 2.12
CA LYS A 116 -32.03 -17.28 0.85
C LYS A 116 -30.73 -16.59 0.42
N LEU A 117 -30.64 -15.27 0.60
CA LEU A 117 -29.42 -14.50 0.31
C LEU A 117 -28.26 -14.92 1.21
N LYS A 118 -28.54 -15.22 2.49
CA LYS A 118 -27.53 -15.66 3.44
C LYS A 118 -26.92 -17.01 3.02
N THR A 119 -27.75 -17.98 2.67
CA THR A 119 -27.29 -19.29 2.18
C THR A 119 -26.46 -19.16 0.90
N GLU A 120 -26.92 -18.39 -0.10
CA GLU A 120 -26.16 -18.15 -1.33
C GLU A 120 -24.82 -17.45 -1.08
N SER A 121 -24.75 -16.56 -0.08
CA SER A 121 -23.51 -15.87 0.27
C SER A 121 -22.47 -16.81 0.90
N GLU A 122 -22.91 -17.73 1.76
CA GLU A 122 -22.05 -18.72 2.41
C GLU A 122 -21.47 -19.71 1.38
N ASP A 123 -22.29 -20.15 0.42
CA ASP A 123 -21.84 -21.05 -0.64
C ASP A 123 -20.82 -20.38 -1.58
N LYS A 124 -21.03 -19.10 -1.92
CA LYS A 124 -20.07 -18.32 -2.71
C LYS A 124 -18.76 -18.10 -1.95
N TYR A 125 -18.83 -17.82 -0.65
CA TYR A 125 -17.63 -17.64 0.16
C TYR A 125 -16.78 -18.92 0.19
N LYS A 126 -17.41 -20.10 0.36
CA LYS A 126 -16.72 -21.40 0.28
C LYS A 126 -16.09 -21.63 -1.09
N ALA A 127 -16.78 -21.29 -2.18
CA ALA A 127 -16.24 -21.44 -3.53
C ALA A 127 -15.01 -20.55 -3.78
N VAL A 128 -15.02 -19.29 -3.29
CA VAL A 128 -13.89 -18.37 -3.41
C VAL A 128 -12.69 -18.84 -2.61
N MET A 129 -12.90 -19.34 -1.38
CA MET A 129 -11.83 -19.92 -0.56
C MET A 129 -11.16 -21.09 -1.28
N ASN A 130 -11.93 -22.02 -1.84
CA ASN A 130 -11.38 -23.17 -2.57
C ASN A 130 -10.55 -22.76 -3.80
N ILE A 131 -11.01 -21.76 -4.58
CA ILE A 131 -10.28 -21.25 -5.74
C ILE A 131 -8.97 -20.56 -5.31
N THR A 132 -9.01 -19.86 -4.18
CA THR A 132 -7.84 -19.14 -3.64
C THR A 132 -6.78 -20.13 -3.16
N ASP A 133 -7.18 -21.17 -2.43
CA ASP A 133 -6.29 -22.24 -1.98
C ASP A 133 -5.68 -23.01 -3.16
N GLU A 134 -6.45 -23.27 -4.22
CA GLU A 134 -5.95 -23.96 -5.41
C GLU A 134 -4.95 -23.09 -6.21
N LYS A 135 -5.20 -21.78 -6.29
CA LYS A 135 -4.24 -20.83 -6.90
C LYS A 135 -2.95 -20.73 -6.08
N GLN A 136 -3.06 -20.69 -4.76
CA GLN A 136 -1.90 -20.64 -3.88
C GLN A 136 -1.05 -21.91 -4.03
N ARG A 137 -1.67 -23.09 -4.06
CA ARG A 137 -0.97 -24.36 -4.33
C ARG A 137 -0.24 -24.38 -5.67
N LYS A 138 -0.84 -23.83 -6.73
CA LYS A 138 -0.20 -23.72 -8.05
C LYS A 138 0.98 -22.75 -8.03
N LEU A 139 0.84 -21.61 -7.36
CA LEU A 139 1.91 -20.64 -7.20
C LEU A 139 3.10 -21.21 -6.38
N ASP A 140 2.82 -21.93 -5.31
CA ASP A 140 3.84 -22.55 -4.47
C ASP A 140 4.56 -23.69 -5.23
N ALA A 141 3.84 -24.47 -6.04
CA ALA A 141 4.45 -25.48 -6.92
C ALA A 141 5.35 -24.85 -8.00
N GLU A 142 4.96 -23.72 -8.57
CA GLU A 142 5.75 -22.98 -9.57
C GLU A 142 7.02 -22.37 -8.95
N ARG A 143 6.92 -21.80 -7.73
CA ARG A 143 8.07 -21.33 -6.96
C ARG A 143 9.05 -22.44 -6.62
N PHE A 144 8.54 -23.60 -6.21
CA PHE A 144 9.37 -24.77 -5.93
C PHE A 144 10.12 -25.23 -7.18
N LYS A 145 9.44 -25.27 -8.34
CA LYS A 145 10.08 -25.63 -9.61
C LYS A 145 11.18 -24.64 -10.02
N LEU A 146 10.94 -23.34 -9.91
CA LEU A 146 11.93 -22.29 -10.18
C LEU A 146 13.15 -22.36 -9.25
N GLN A 147 12.94 -22.70 -7.99
CA GLN A 147 14.03 -22.88 -7.03
C GLN A 147 14.90 -24.07 -7.43
N THR A 148 14.29 -25.22 -7.78
CA THR A 148 15.02 -26.38 -8.29
C THR A 148 15.79 -26.04 -9.56
N ASP A 149 15.17 -25.36 -10.54
CA ASP A 149 15.80 -24.97 -11.81
C ASP A 149 17.00 -24.01 -11.61
N SER A 150 16.90 -23.07 -10.66
CA SER A 150 18.01 -22.15 -10.35
C SER A 150 19.19 -22.85 -9.71
N GLN A 151 18.91 -23.78 -8.80
CA GLN A 151 19.93 -24.51 -8.08
C GLN A 151 20.57 -25.54 -9.07
N LEU A 152 19.78 -26.01 -10.05
CA LEU A 152 20.20 -26.82 -11.20
C LEU A 152 21.32 -26.14 -12.02
N LEU A 153 21.13 -24.84 -12.26
CA LEU A 153 22.06 -24.01 -12.99
C LEU A 153 23.44 -23.86 -12.29
N ILE A 154 23.42 -23.58 -10.99
CA ILE A 154 24.61 -23.27 -10.18
C ILE A 154 25.56 -24.46 -10.14
N GLU A 155 25.02 -25.67 -9.99
CA GLU A 155 25.87 -26.84 -9.97
C GLU A 155 26.67 -26.96 -11.28
N LYS A 156 26.08 -26.60 -12.44
CA LYS A 156 26.74 -26.80 -13.74
C LYS A 156 27.96 -25.96 -13.93
N GLU A 157 27.85 -24.71 -13.53
CA GLU A 157 28.95 -23.78 -13.55
C GLU A 157 30.10 -24.30 -12.66
N ASP A 158 29.78 -24.88 -11.50
CA ASP A 158 30.76 -25.48 -10.59
C ASP A 158 31.44 -26.74 -11.15
N LYS A 159 30.69 -27.64 -11.81
CA LYS A 159 31.27 -28.82 -12.49
C LYS A 159 32.18 -28.41 -13.65
N GLU A 160 31.77 -27.42 -14.45
CA GLU A 160 32.55 -26.97 -15.60
C GLU A 160 33.85 -26.29 -15.17
N LYS A 161 33.81 -25.51 -14.09
CA LYS A 161 35.00 -24.92 -13.47
C LYS A 161 35.97 -25.98 -12.95
N ALA A 162 35.47 -27.01 -12.27
CA ALA A 162 36.29 -28.11 -11.76
C ALA A 162 36.97 -28.92 -12.89
N LEU A 163 36.29 -29.09 -14.02
CA LEU A 163 36.86 -29.73 -15.22
C LEU A 163 38.03 -28.91 -15.81
N LYS A 164 37.86 -27.58 -15.93
CA LYS A 164 38.92 -26.68 -16.41
C LYS A 164 40.14 -26.71 -15.49
N ASP A 165 39.92 -26.67 -14.17
CA ASP A 165 41.01 -26.74 -13.19
C ASP A 165 41.76 -28.09 -13.23
N ALA A 166 41.05 -29.20 -13.46
CA ALA A 166 41.65 -30.52 -13.60
C ALA A 166 42.52 -30.66 -14.86
N GLU A 167 42.10 -30.06 -15.98
CA GLU A 167 42.89 -30.03 -17.21
C GLU A 167 44.18 -29.22 -17.07
N ILE A 168 44.11 -28.08 -16.37
CA ILE A 168 45.29 -27.27 -16.05
C ILE A 168 46.29 -28.08 -15.22
N PHE A 169 45.82 -28.73 -14.16
CA PHE A 169 46.67 -29.56 -13.30
C PHE A 169 47.32 -30.73 -14.06
N LYS A 170 46.60 -31.35 -14.99
CA LYS A 170 47.15 -32.43 -15.81
C LYS A 170 48.29 -31.94 -16.71
N LYS A 171 48.13 -30.77 -17.34
CA LYS A 171 49.17 -30.15 -18.18
C LYS A 171 50.42 -29.80 -17.37
N GLU A 172 50.27 -29.21 -16.20
CA GLU A 172 51.38 -28.88 -15.30
C GLU A 172 52.16 -30.13 -14.86
N ARG A 173 51.44 -31.19 -14.48
CA ARG A 173 52.05 -32.47 -14.10
C ARG A 173 52.83 -33.12 -15.24
N GLU A 174 52.35 -33.01 -16.46
CA GLU A 174 53.01 -33.58 -17.65
C GLU A 174 54.30 -32.81 -17.99
N GLN A 175 54.30 -31.48 -17.84
CA GLN A 175 55.51 -30.66 -17.96
C GLN A 175 56.57 -31.04 -16.91
N GLU A 176 56.16 -31.27 -15.67
CA GLU A 176 57.06 -31.66 -14.58
C GLU A 176 57.67 -33.05 -14.79
N ILE A 177 56.89 -34.02 -15.30
CA ILE A 177 57.40 -35.35 -15.66
C ILE A 177 58.47 -35.27 -16.76
N ASN A 178 58.27 -34.41 -17.76
CA ASN A 178 59.23 -34.23 -18.84
C ASN A 178 60.57 -33.64 -18.34
N LYS A 179 60.52 -32.63 -17.46
CA LYS A 179 61.74 -32.07 -16.84
C LYS A 179 62.56 -33.12 -16.10
N ARG A 180 61.91 -34.02 -15.35
CA ARG A 180 62.61 -35.10 -14.62
C ARG A 180 63.28 -36.11 -15.54
N ARG A 181 62.61 -36.49 -16.63
CA ARG A 181 63.18 -37.41 -17.62
C ARG A 181 64.44 -36.85 -18.27
N GLU A 182 64.49 -35.54 -18.50
CA GLU A 182 65.69 -34.87 -19.03
C GLU A 182 66.83 -34.88 -18.02
N ALA A 183 66.55 -34.57 -16.76
CA ALA A 183 67.54 -34.64 -15.68
C ALA A 183 68.12 -36.07 -15.52
N GLU A 184 67.27 -37.11 -15.54
CA GLU A 184 67.72 -38.52 -15.45
C GLU A 184 68.63 -38.93 -16.62
N LYS A 185 68.35 -38.46 -17.84
CA LYS A 185 69.23 -38.70 -19.00
C LYS A 185 70.62 -38.08 -18.79
N GLN A 186 70.68 -36.89 -18.21
CA GLN A 186 71.94 -36.19 -17.90
C GLN A 186 72.80 -36.97 -16.90
N VAL A 187 72.15 -37.47 -15.84
CA VAL A 187 72.81 -38.28 -14.79
C VAL A 187 73.37 -39.57 -15.37
N ARG A 188 72.62 -40.25 -16.24
CA ARG A 188 73.05 -41.52 -16.85
C ARG A 188 74.31 -41.34 -17.69
N LYS A 189 74.39 -40.29 -18.52
CA LYS A 189 75.60 -39.96 -19.30
C LYS A 189 76.82 -39.77 -18.41
N SER A 190 76.68 -38.98 -17.34
CA SER A 190 77.77 -38.68 -16.41
C SER A 190 78.30 -39.96 -15.71
N LYS A 191 77.40 -40.91 -15.40
CA LYS A 191 77.78 -42.18 -14.77
C LYS A 191 78.57 -43.11 -15.72
N GLU A 192 78.20 -43.11 -17.00
CA GLU A 192 78.91 -43.88 -18.04
C GLU A 192 80.34 -43.35 -18.25
N GLU A 193 80.51 -42.02 -18.24
CA GLU A 193 81.83 -41.37 -18.34
C GLU A 193 82.72 -41.69 -17.13
N ALA A 194 82.18 -41.62 -15.91
CA ALA A 194 82.92 -41.99 -14.69
C ALA A 194 83.39 -43.45 -14.72
N SER A 195 82.55 -44.36 -15.23
CA SER A 195 82.87 -45.79 -15.33
C SER A 195 83.98 -46.06 -16.35
N ARG A 196 84.00 -45.31 -17.47
CA ARG A 196 85.09 -45.38 -18.45
C ARG A 196 86.41 -44.90 -17.86
N SER A 197 86.40 -43.83 -17.08
CA SER A 197 87.60 -43.31 -16.41
C SER A 197 88.18 -44.30 -15.41
N ASP A 198 87.34 -44.93 -14.58
CA ASP A 198 87.77 -45.95 -13.61
C ASP A 198 88.39 -47.19 -14.29
N PHE A 199 87.84 -47.60 -15.43
CA PHE A 199 88.39 -48.69 -16.24
C PHE A 199 89.79 -48.37 -16.77
N ILE A 200 90.00 -47.15 -17.28
CA ILE A 200 91.31 -46.69 -17.77
C ILE A 200 92.32 -46.65 -16.61
N ALA A 201 91.95 -46.11 -15.46
CA ALA A 201 92.81 -46.03 -14.27
C ALA A 201 93.26 -47.42 -13.79
N LYS A 202 92.36 -48.40 -13.75
CA LYS A 202 92.68 -49.79 -13.39
C LYS A 202 93.65 -50.44 -14.37
N ARG A 203 93.50 -50.19 -15.69
CA ARG A 203 94.43 -50.70 -16.71
C ARG A 203 95.83 -50.16 -16.52
N LEU A 204 95.96 -48.85 -16.33
CA LEU A 204 97.25 -48.19 -16.08
C LEU A 204 97.90 -48.68 -14.77
N THR A 205 97.10 -48.94 -13.73
CA THR A 205 97.59 -49.50 -12.46
C THR A 205 98.20 -50.88 -12.66
N LYS A 206 97.56 -51.73 -13.46
CA LYS A 206 98.09 -53.06 -13.79
C LYS A 206 99.40 -52.98 -14.60
N GLU A 207 99.45 -52.14 -15.63
CA GLU A 207 100.67 -51.92 -16.41
C GLU A 207 101.84 -51.44 -15.53
N ARG A 208 101.58 -50.55 -14.57
CA ARG A 208 102.57 -50.09 -13.59
C ARG A 208 103.09 -51.24 -12.72
N ASP A 209 102.20 -52.10 -12.24
CA ASP A 209 102.58 -53.21 -11.35
C ASP A 209 103.37 -54.28 -12.09
N ASP A 210 102.98 -54.62 -13.33
CA ASP A 210 103.74 -55.51 -14.21
C ASP A 210 105.15 -54.97 -14.48
N LEU A 211 105.30 -53.65 -14.66
CA LEU A 211 106.60 -53.00 -14.83
C LEU A 211 107.45 -53.05 -13.55
N LYS A 212 106.86 -52.84 -12.37
CA LYS A 212 107.57 -52.97 -11.08
C LYS A 212 108.04 -54.40 -10.84
N GLU A 213 107.26 -55.40 -11.25
CA GLU A 213 107.65 -56.80 -11.13
C GLU A 213 108.83 -57.13 -12.05
N LYS A 214 108.77 -56.72 -13.32
CA LYS A 214 109.90 -56.85 -14.25
C LYS A 214 111.17 -56.16 -13.75
N LEU A 215 111.02 -55.02 -13.07
CA LEU A 215 112.15 -54.31 -12.46
C LEU A 215 112.77 -55.13 -11.32
N ARG A 216 111.95 -55.70 -10.43
CA ARG A 216 112.42 -56.59 -9.34
C ARG A 216 113.11 -57.84 -9.88
N ASP A 217 112.55 -58.47 -10.92
CA ASP A 217 113.17 -59.63 -11.57
C ASP A 217 114.53 -59.27 -12.16
N LYS A 218 114.64 -58.09 -12.75
CA LYS A 218 115.93 -57.58 -13.26
C LYS A 218 116.92 -57.30 -12.13
N GLU A 219 116.49 -56.66 -11.04
CA GLU A 219 117.32 -56.43 -9.85
C GLU A 219 117.83 -57.74 -9.23
N GLN A 220 117.00 -58.78 -9.19
CA GLN A 220 117.41 -60.09 -8.71
C GLN A 220 118.39 -60.76 -9.67
N GLN A 221 118.16 -60.71 -10.99
CA GLN A 221 119.12 -61.19 -11.99
C GLN A 221 120.50 -60.52 -11.85
N TYR A 222 120.54 -59.23 -11.53
CA TYR A 222 121.81 -58.52 -11.26
C TYR A 222 122.52 -59.05 -10.02
N LYS A 223 121.76 -59.31 -8.95
CA LYS A 223 122.32 -59.83 -7.70
C LYS A 223 122.91 -61.23 -7.91
N ASP A 224 122.19 -62.10 -8.61
CA ASP A 224 122.65 -63.46 -8.92
C ASP A 224 123.88 -63.45 -9.84
N LEU A 225 123.93 -62.54 -10.83
CA LEU A 225 125.09 -62.38 -11.72
C LEU A 225 126.32 -61.83 -10.98
N ALA A 226 126.11 -60.91 -10.04
CA ALA A 226 127.18 -60.37 -9.19
C ALA A 226 127.77 -61.45 -8.29
N GLU A 227 126.92 -62.26 -7.65
CA GLU A 227 127.36 -63.41 -6.82
C GLU A 227 128.09 -64.47 -7.66
N GLN A 228 127.64 -64.77 -8.89
CA GLN A 228 128.36 -65.65 -9.81
C GLN A 228 129.75 -65.11 -10.19
N LYS A 229 129.86 -63.82 -10.50
CA LYS A 229 131.16 -63.22 -10.85
C LYS A 229 132.11 -63.18 -9.65
N GLU A 230 131.60 -62.96 -8.44
CA GLU A 230 132.39 -62.98 -7.21
C GLU A 230 132.90 -64.41 -6.89
N ALA A 231 132.06 -65.43 -7.11
CA ALA A 231 132.44 -66.83 -7.01
C ALA A 231 133.48 -67.26 -8.07
N GLN A 232 133.39 -66.70 -9.29
CA GLN A 232 134.37 -66.93 -10.36
C GLN A 232 135.72 -66.26 -10.06
N LEU A 233 135.71 -65.03 -9.54
CA LEU A 233 136.93 -64.30 -9.12
C LEU A 233 137.68 -65.00 -7.98
N LYS A 234 136.95 -65.73 -7.12
CA LYS A 234 137.54 -66.52 -6.03
C LYS A 234 138.15 -67.84 -6.51
N LYS A 235 137.68 -68.40 -7.63
CA LYS A 235 138.25 -69.62 -8.27
C LYS A 235 139.48 -69.33 -9.13
N ASP A 236 139.54 -68.17 -9.76
CA ASP A 236 140.64 -67.82 -10.68
C ASP A 236 141.89 -67.26 -9.97
N LYS A 237 141.79 -66.93 -8.67
CA LYS A 237 142.91 -66.47 -7.84
C LYS A 237 143.99 -67.53 -7.55
N ASP A 238 143.68 -68.82 -7.78
CA ASP A 238 144.59 -69.94 -7.48
C ASP A 238 145.37 -70.47 -8.71
N LYS A 239 145.31 -69.79 -9.88
CA LYS A 239 146.10 -70.17 -11.07
C LYS A 239 146.76 -68.97 -11.77
N SER A 240 147.98 -68.67 -11.31
CA SER A 240 149.15 -68.05 -11.96
C SER A 240 148.95 -67.05 -13.13
N SER A 241 149.39 -65.82 -12.86
CA SER A 241 150.05 -64.86 -13.77
C SER A 241 149.26 -64.23 -14.94
N LEU A 242 148.61 -63.07 -14.74
CA LEU A 242 148.44 -62.05 -15.81
C LEU A 242 147.84 -60.71 -15.31
N LYS A 243 148.69 -59.77 -14.87
CA LYS A 243 148.29 -58.39 -14.46
C LYS A 243 147.71 -57.53 -15.60
N GLU A 244 148.00 -57.84 -16.86
CA GLU A 244 147.51 -57.06 -18.01
C GLU A 244 146.07 -57.41 -18.42
N LEU A 245 145.60 -58.61 -18.14
CA LEU A 245 144.21 -59.01 -18.43
C LEU A 245 143.21 -58.39 -17.44
N GLU A 246 143.68 -58.08 -16.22
CA GLU A 246 142.89 -57.48 -15.14
C GLU A 246 142.55 -56.01 -15.45
N SER A 247 143.49 -55.24 -15.98
CA SER A 247 143.29 -53.82 -16.30
C SER A 247 142.28 -53.62 -17.45
N LEU A 248 142.36 -54.42 -18.52
CA LEU A 248 141.44 -54.31 -19.67
C LEU A 248 140.01 -54.78 -19.31
N ARG A 249 139.88 -55.75 -18.40
CA ARG A 249 138.57 -56.22 -17.89
C ARG A 249 137.91 -55.20 -16.98
N LEU A 250 138.69 -54.50 -16.14
CA LEU A 250 138.16 -53.46 -15.25
C LEU A 250 137.58 -52.28 -16.06
N GLN A 251 138.27 -51.85 -17.11
CA GLN A 251 137.86 -50.70 -17.93
C GLN A 251 136.60 -50.96 -18.77
N ASN A 252 136.43 -52.19 -19.28
CA ASN A 252 135.20 -52.57 -19.97
C ASN A 252 134.04 -52.75 -19.00
N ALA A 253 134.29 -53.29 -17.80
CA ALA A 253 133.28 -53.40 -16.75
C ALA A 253 132.77 -52.02 -16.30
N GLU A 254 133.65 -51.02 -16.13
CA GLU A 254 133.24 -49.65 -15.80
C GLU A 254 132.36 -49.02 -16.90
N LYS A 255 132.69 -49.22 -18.17
CA LYS A 255 131.85 -48.71 -19.29
C LYS A 255 130.47 -49.35 -19.34
N ASP A 256 130.38 -50.64 -19.06
CA ASP A 256 129.10 -51.33 -19.01
C ASP A 256 128.29 -50.89 -17.78
N PHE A 257 128.94 -50.72 -16.62
CA PHE A 257 128.31 -50.15 -15.42
C PHE A 257 127.79 -48.71 -15.65
N GLU A 258 128.52 -47.87 -16.38
CA GLU A 258 128.09 -46.50 -16.67
C GLU A 258 126.84 -46.47 -17.56
N LYS A 259 126.79 -47.30 -18.61
CA LYS A 259 125.60 -47.44 -19.47
C LYS A 259 124.40 -47.98 -18.70
N GLU A 260 124.62 -48.94 -17.81
CA GLU A 260 123.55 -49.53 -17.02
C GLU A 260 123.03 -48.57 -15.94
N ARG A 261 123.93 -47.74 -15.39
CA ARG A 261 123.58 -46.63 -14.49
C ARG A 261 122.76 -45.56 -15.20
N GLU A 262 123.08 -45.23 -16.46
CA GLU A 262 122.25 -44.33 -17.28
C GLU A 262 120.86 -44.91 -17.54
N VAL A 263 120.76 -46.21 -17.87
CA VAL A 263 119.45 -46.87 -18.04
C VAL A 263 118.67 -46.87 -16.73
N LYS A 264 119.31 -47.16 -15.59
CA LYS A 264 118.69 -47.11 -14.27
C LYS A 264 118.17 -45.71 -13.96
N ASN A 265 118.97 -44.67 -14.20
CA ASN A 265 118.57 -43.29 -13.96
C ASN A 265 117.38 -42.87 -14.85
N ARG A 266 117.40 -43.21 -16.14
CA ARG A 266 116.26 -42.96 -17.04
C ARG A 266 114.99 -43.69 -16.60
N THR A 267 115.14 -44.91 -16.10
CA THR A 267 114.01 -45.70 -15.56
C THR A 267 113.47 -45.06 -14.29
N LEU A 268 114.33 -44.53 -13.43
CA LEU A 268 113.96 -43.80 -12.22
C LEU A 268 113.19 -42.51 -12.55
N GLU A 269 113.66 -41.74 -13.53
CA GLU A 269 112.96 -40.54 -14.01
C GLU A 269 111.58 -40.88 -14.59
N GLN A 270 111.44 -41.98 -15.34
CA GLN A 270 110.14 -42.43 -15.83
C GLN A 270 109.20 -42.85 -14.70
N ILE A 271 109.71 -43.52 -13.66
CA ILE A 271 108.92 -43.88 -12.47
C ILE A 271 108.45 -42.61 -11.74
N GLU A 272 109.31 -41.60 -11.64
CA GLU A 272 108.98 -40.34 -10.96
C GLU A 272 107.93 -39.53 -11.75
N GLN A 273 108.04 -39.49 -13.08
CA GLN A 273 107.01 -38.91 -13.95
C GLN A 273 105.66 -39.64 -13.83
N LEU A 274 105.67 -40.97 -13.82
CA LEU A 274 104.46 -41.76 -13.61
C LEU A 274 103.87 -41.54 -12.20
N ALA A 275 104.71 -41.41 -11.17
CA ALA A 275 104.25 -41.11 -9.82
C ALA A 275 103.57 -39.73 -9.73
N GLN A 276 104.11 -38.72 -10.42
CA GLN A 276 103.48 -37.40 -10.54
C GLN A 276 102.14 -37.47 -11.29
N GLN A 277 102.06 -38.21 -12.41
CA GLN A 277 100.80 -38.39 -13.14
C GLN A 277 99.74 -39.12 -12.30
N ILE A 278 100.13 -40.15 -11.54
CA ILE A 278 99.22 -40.85 -10.61
C ILE A 278 98.74 -39.89 -9.51
N SER A 279 99.62 -39.03 -8.99
CA SER A 279 99.25 -38.02 -8.01
C SER A 279 98.23 -37.02 -8.57
N GLN A 280 98.44 -36.55 -9.80
CA GLN A 280 97.53 -35.65 -10.51
C GLN A 280 96.15 -36.31 -10.71
N LEU A 281 96.13 -37.55 -11.22
CA LEU A 281 94.89 -38.29 -11.46
C LEU A 281 94.14 -38.60 -10.15
N ASN A 282 94.85 -38.88 -9.06
CA ASN A 282 94.22 -39.07 -7.75
C ASN A 282 93.58 -37.78 -7.22
N LYS A 283 94.19 -36.61 -7.50
CA LYS A 283 93.61 -35.33 -7.14
C LYS A 283 92.35 -35.03 -7.97
N GLU A 284 92.39 -35.24 -9.28
CA GLU A 284 91.23 -35.10 -10.16
C GLU A 284 90.09 -36.07 -9.78
N LYS A 285 90.43 -37.31 -9.41
CA LYS A 285 89.48 -38.28 -8.87
C LYS A 285 88.79 -37.73 -7.61
N LEU A 286 89.56 -37.16 -6.68
CA LEU A 286 89.03 -36.62 -5.43
C LEU A 286 88.07 -35.44 -5.68
N GLU A 287 88.42 -34.56 -6.64
CA GLU A 287 87.58 -33.43 -7.04
C GLU A 287 86.27 -33.89 -7.72
N LEU A 288 86.35 -34.93 -8.56
CA LEU A 288 85.17 -35.56 -9.16
C LEU A 288 84.30 -36.27 -8.12
N GLU A 289 84.89 -36.99 -7.17
CA GLU A 289 84.16 -37.63 -6.06
C GLU A 289 83.43 -36.59 -5.20
N HIS A 290 84.07 -35.46 -4.90
CA HIS A 290 83.45 -34.35 -4.18
C HIS A 290 82.29 -33.74 -4.98
N SER A 291 82.48 -33.49 -6.28
CA SER A 291 81.43 -32.98 -7.15
C SER A 291 80.22 -33.93 -7.23
N LEU A 292 80.48 -35.23 -7.26
CA LEU A 292 79.46 -36.28 -7.30
C LEU A 292 78.71 -36.38 -5.97
N GLN A 293 79.40 -36.16 -4.85
CA GLN A 293 78.79 -36.08 -3.53
C GLN A 293 77.83 -34.88 -3.42
N VAL A 294 78.25 -33.71 -3.88
CA VAL A 294 77.39 -32.51 -3.92
C VAL A 294 76.15 -32.76 -4.80
N TYR A 295 76.32 -33.42 -5.93
CA TYR A 295 75.21 -33.74 -6.82
C TYR A 295 74.23 -34.74 -6.17
N LYS A 296 74.72 -35.74 -5.46
CA LYS A 296 73.89 -36.69 -4.68
C LYS A 296 73.11 -35.99 -3.58
N GLU A 297 73.76 -35.11 -2.82
CA GLU A 297 73.09 -34.34 -1.75
C GLU A 297 72.00 -33.41 -2.31
N ASN A 298 72.24 -32.80 -3.47
CA ASN A 298 71.23 -31.99 -4.15
C ASN A 298 70.07 -32.85 -4.65
N LEU A 299 70.34 -34.04 -5.21
CA LEU A 299 69.31 -34.97 -5.64
C LEU A 299 68.49 -35.50 -4.44
N GLU A 300 69.11 -35.76 -3.31
CA GLU A 300 68.42 -36.15 -2.06
C GLU A 300 67.55 -35.03 -1.52
N LYS A 301 68.04 -33.78 -1.52
CA LYS A 301 67.23 -32.59 -1.16
C LYS A 301 66.04 -32.43 -2.10
N GLU A 302 66.23 -32.64 -3.39
CA GLU A 302 65.18 -32.55 -4.39
C GLU A 302 64.15 -33.69 -4.21
N GLN A 303 64.59 -34.92 -3.98
CA GLN A 303 63.73 -36.06 -3.63
C GLN A 303 62.92 -35.80 -2.35
N GLN A 304 63.53 -35.23 -1.31
CA GLN A 304 62.82 -34.83 -0.09
C GLN A 304 61.80 -33.70 -0.35
N SER A 305 62.11 -32.76 -1.24
CA SER A 305 61.16 -31.71 -1.65
C SER A 305 59.94 -32.30 -2.38
N VAL A 306 60.17 -33.30 -3.23
CA VAL A 306 59.14 -34.02 -3.98
C VAL A 306 58.29 -34.88 -3.05
N ILE A 307 58.87 -35.52 -2.03
CA ILE A 307 58.14 -36.26 -1.01
C ILE A 307 57.25 -35.31 -0.21
N LYS A 308 57.78 -34.16 0.25
CA LYS A 308 56.98 -33.12 0.92
C LYS A 308 55.85 -32.57 0.04
N GLN A 309 56.08 -32.40 -1.26
CA GLN A 309 55.05 -31.97 -2.21
C GLN A 309 53.99 -33.07 -2.41
N LYS A 310 54.39 -34.35 -2.46
CA LYS A 310 53.45 -35.48 -2.50
C LYS A 310 52.60 -35.58 -1.24
N GLU A 311 53.18 -35.34 -0.06
CA GLU A 311 52.44 -35.34 1.22
C GLU A 311 51.46 -34.17 1.31
N LYS A 312 51.85 -32.96 0.87
CA LYS A 312 50.93 -31.83 0.73
C LYS A 312 49.80 -32.12 -0.27
N ALA A 313 50.11 -32.73 -1.41
CA ALA A 313 49.11 -33.11 -2.40
C ALA A 313 48.13 -34.17 -1.85
N LYS A 314 48.61 -35.09 -1.01
CA LYS A 314 47.77 -36.12 -0.35
C LYS A 314 46.84 -35.50 0.71
N GLN A 315 47.33 -34.55 1.50
CA GLN A 315 46.51 -33.79 2.46
C GLN A 315 45.46 -32.91 1.77
N GLU A 316 45.82 -32.30 0.63
CA GLU A 316 44.88 -31.53 -0.19
C GLU A 316 43.83 -32.44 -0.88
N GLU A 317 44.21 -33.66 -1.28
CA GLU A 317 43.31 -34.67 -1.84
C GLU A 317 42.30 -35.19 -0.79
N GLU A 318 42.72 -35.40 0.46
CA GLU A 318 41.82 -35.73 1.57
C GLU A 318 40.86 -34.57 1.90
N ARG A 319 41.35 -33.32 1.84
CA ARG A 319 40.51 -32.12 1.95
C ARG A 319 39.49 -32.03 0.81
N ARG A 320 39.88 -32.35 -0.43
CA ARG A 320 39.00 -32.41 -1.61
C ARG A 320 37.96 -33.53 -1.50
N LYS A 321 38.30 -34.71 -1.00
CA LYS A 321 37.34 -35.81 -0.75
C LYS A 321 36.28 -35.43 0.29
N LYS A 322 36.67 -34.65 1.31
CA LYS A 322 35.73 -34.12 2.31
C LYS A 322 34.78 -33.07 1.73
N ALA A 323 35.28 -32.18 0.86
CA ALA A 323 34.47 -31.21 0.11
C ALA A 323 33.61 -31.82 -1.01
N GLU A 324 34.01 -32.99 -1.54
CA GLU A 324 33.28 -33.69 -2.61
C GLU A 324 32.05 -34.46 -2.09
N ILE A 325 32.06 -34.90 -0.83
CA ILE A 325 30.88 -35.43 -0.14
C ILE A 325 29.83 -34.33 0.09
N GLU A 326 30.25 -33.10 0.42
CA GLU A 326 29.36 -31.93 0.50
C GLU A 326 28.80 -31.53 -0.89
N ARG A 327 29.61 -31.61 -1.95
CA ARG A 327 29.17 -31.39 -3.34
C ARG A 327 28.26 -32.50 -3.88
N GLY A 328 28.22 -33.69 -3.27
CA GLY A 328 27.28 -34.75 -3.64
C GLY A 328 25.81 -34.39 -3.40
N SER A 329 25.53 -33.46 -2.47
CA SER A 329 24.21 -32.85 -2.30
C SER A 329 23.89 -31.76 -3.33
N VAL A 330 24.90 -31.35 -4.10
CA VAL A 330 24.93 -30.26 -5.09
C VAL A 330 25.38 -30.86 -6.44
N ARG A 331 24.96 -32.12 -6.77
CA ARG A 331 25.08 -32.72 -8.12
C ARG A 331 23.76 -33.18 -8.78
N ALA A 332 22.62 -33.08 -8.09
CA ALA A 332 21.30 -33.50 -8.60
C ALA A 332 20.69 -32.48 -9.57
N GLU A 333 21.25 -31.28 -9.54
CA GLU A 333 20.70 -30.08 -10.11
C GLU A 333 21.45 -29.77 -11.46
N ASN A 334 22.52 -30.46 -11.77
CA ASN A 334 23.25 -30.19 -12.99
C ASN A 334 22.67 -30.70 -14.32
N HIS A 335 21.62 -31.52 -14.27
CA HIS A 335 21.22 -32.35 -15.40
C HIS A 335 20.52 -31.59 -16.53
N VAL A 336 19.92 -30.41 -16.29
CA VAL A 336 19.02 -29.79 -17.28
C VAL A 336 19.73 -28.89 -18.29
N LEU A 337 20.89 -28.33 -17.95
CA LEU A 337 21.59 -27.43 -18.87
C LEU A 337 22.29 -28.15 -20.05
N ILE A 338 22.26 -29.49 -20.12
CA ILE A 338 22.85 -30.27 -21.22
C ILE A 338 21.98 -30.22 -22.48
N GLU A 339 20.65 -30.13 -22.35
CA GLU A 339 19.74 -30.05 -23.51
C GLU A 339 19.86 -28.72 -24.28
N GLU A 340 20.30 -27.64 -23.63
CA GLU A 340 20.41 -26.33 -24.29
C GLU A 340 21.69 -26.21 -25.15
N ASN A 341 22.69 -27.09 -24.97
CA ASN A 341 23.93 -27.10 -25.76
C ASN A 341 23.86 -27.98 -27.01
N ASP A 342 22.79 -28.77 -27.20
CA ASP A 342 22.46 -29.43 -28.49
C ASP A 342 22.19 -28.39 -29.61
N ARG A 343 22.00 -27.12 -29.23
CA ARG A 343 21.93 -25.98 -30.13
C ARG A 343 23.29 -25.35 -30.47
N ILE A 344 24.40 -25.94 -30.03
CA ILE A 344 25.70 -25.81 -30.69
C ILE A 344 25.58 -26.64 -31.98
N LYS A 345 24.79 -26.18 -32.95
CA LYS A 345 25.28 -25.24 -33.96
C LYS A 345 26.66 -25.67 -34.42
N LYS A 346 26.69 -26.10 -35.68
CA LYS A 346 27.86 -26.02 -36.55
C LYS A 346 28.95 -27.04 -36.30
N ILE A 347 28.63 -28.32 -36.41
CA ILE A 347 29.48 -29.24 -37.17
C ILE A 347 28.44 -30.20 -37.75
N ILE A 348 28.18 -30.29 -39.05
CA ILE A 348 29.08 -30.88 -40.03
C ILE A 348 28.46 -30.53 -41.39
N GLY A 349 29.09 -29.58 -42.08
CA GLY A 349 28.85 -29.33 -43.49
C GLY A 349 29.82 -30.15 -44.33
N GLU A 350 29.24 -30.79 -45.35
CA GLU A 350 29.84 -31.23 -46.63
C GLU A 350 30.77 -32.46 -46.65
N GLU A 351 30.33 -33.53 -47.33
CA GLU A 351 30.88 -33.99 -48.63
C GLU A 351 30.57 -35.49 -48.91
N ARG A 352 29.71 -35.81 -49.90
CA ARG A 352 30.09 -36.55 -51.13
C ARG A 352 28.90 -37.07 -51.94
N THR A 353 29.00 -36.72 -53.21
CA THR A 353 28.15 -36.93 -54.38
C THR A 353 28.15 -38.34 -54.99
N LYS A 354 27.05 -38.58 -55.74
CA LYS A 354 26.93 -39.32 -57.02
C LYS A 354 26.38 -40.75 -57.06
N GLN A 355 25.93 -41.35 -55.96
CA GLN A 355 25.04 -42.52 -56.00
C GLN A 355 23.59 -42.23 -55.54
N GLU A 356 23.39 -41.16 -54.76
CA GLU A 356 22.09 -40.79 -54.20
C GLU A 356 21.05 -40.31 -55.23
N ILE A 357 21.50 -39.75 -56.36
CA ILE A 357 20.61 -39.11 -57.35
C ILE A 357 19.66 -40.12 -58.01
N LYS A 358 20.01 -41.41 -58.09
CA LYS A 358 19.11 -42.45 -58.64
C LYS A 358 18.11 -43.00 -57.62
N ARG A 359 18.39 -42.88 -56.31
CA ARG A 359 17.51 -43.36 -55.23
C ARG A 359 16.44 -42.32 -54.88
N ILE A 360 16.82 -41.04 -54.96
CA ILE A 360 15.97 -39.87 -54.73
C ILE A 360 14.80 -39.80 -55.73
N GLU A 361 14.94 -40.29 -56.97
CA GLU A 361 13.84 -40.25 -57.95
C GLU A 361 12.72 -41.26 -57.66
N GLU A 362 13.03 -42.40 -57.04
CA GLU A 362 12.03 -43.39 -56.59
C GLU A 362 11.42 -43.02 -55.23
N GLU A 363 12.23 -42.52 -54.30
CA GLU A 363 11.74 -42.00 -53.00
C GLU A 363 10.84 -40.77 -53.19
N ASN A 364 11.16 -39.85 -54.10
CA ASN A 364 10.31 -38.69 -54.40
C ASN A 364 8.91 -39.08 -54.92
N LYS A 365 8.76 -40.24 -55.57
CA LYS A 365 7.45 -40.71 -56.07
C LYS A 365 6.56 -41.23 -54.93
N ASN A 366 7.15 -42.00 -54.01
CA ASN A 366 6.45 -42.50 -52.83
C ASN A 366 6.18 -41.38 -51.81
N GLU A 367 7.14 -40.46 -51.62
CA GLU A 367 6.93 -39.26 -50.79
C GLU A 367 5.84 -38.37 -51.36
N LYS A 368 5.70 -38.25 -52.69
CA LYS A 368 4.63 -37.43 -53.28
C LYS A 368 3.24 -38.00 -52.98
N GLU A 369 3.06 -39.32 -53.02
CA GLU A 369 1.79 -39.98 -52.65
C GLU A 369 1.50 -39.93 -51.15
N GLU A 370 2.51 -40.09 -50.29
CA GLU A 370 2.35 -39.87 -48.86
C GLU A 370 2.03 -38.40 -48.55
N ARG A 371 2.65 -37.46 -49.26
CA ARG A 371 2.41 -36.02 -49.11
C ARG A 371 1.01 -35.61 -49.53
N THR A 372 0.42 -36.20 -50.57
CA THR A 372 -1.01 -35.97 -50.89
C THR A 372 -1.94 -36.50 -49.81
N LYS A 373 -1.68 -37.71 -49.28
CA LYS A 373 -2.48 -38.27 -48.17
C LYS A 373 -2.31 -37.48 -46.88
N LEU A 374 -1.09 -36.97 -46.62
CA LEU A 374 -0.82 -36.09 -45.51
C LEU A 374 -1.52 -34.73 -45.70
N GLU A 375 -1.50 -34.16 -46.90
CA GLU A 375 -2.18 -32.89 -47.21
C GLU A 375 -3.70 -33.00 -47.07
N GLU A 376 -4.31 -34.13 -47.46
CA GLU A 376 -5.74 -34.37 -47.22
C GLU A 376 -6.05 -34.54 -45.73
N ARG A 377 -5.24 -35.30 -44.98
CA ARG A 377 -5.39 -35.40 -43.52
C ARG A 377 -5.20 -34.05 -42.85
N VAL A 378 -4.19 -33.28 -43.24
CA VAL A 378 -3.93 -31.92 -42.74
C VAL A 378 -5.12 -31.02 -43.03
N LYS A 379 -5.67 -30.99 -44.26
CA LYS A 379 -6.89 -30.23 -44.58
C LYS A 379 -8.08 -30.63 -43.73
N THR A 380 -8.25 -31.93 -43.46
CA THR A 380 -9.36 -32.44 -42.65
C THR A 380 -9.20 -32.06 -41.18
N THR A 381 -7.99 -32.21 -40.64
CA THR A 381 -7.64 -31.80 -39.27
C THR A 381 -7.69 -30.28 -39.09
N GLU A 382 -7.30 -29.51 -40.10
CA GLU A 382 -7.35 -28.05 -40.10
C GLU A 382 -8.79 -27.54 -40.12
N LYS A 383 -9.67 -28.18 -40.91
CA LYS A 383 -11.10 -27.90 -40.89
C LYS A 383 -11.73 -28.24 -39.52
N GLN A 384 -11.37 -29.39 -38.93
CA GLN A 384 -11.83 -29.76 -37.59
C GLN A 384 -11.32 -28.80 -36.51
N LYS A 385 -10.07 -28.32 -36.65
CA LYS A 385 -9.48 -27.31 -35.77
C LYS A 385 -10.22 -25.97 -35.90
N GLN A 386 -10.53 -25.53 -37.12
CA GLN A 386 -11.30 -24.31 -37.38
C GLN A 386 -12.70 -24.40 -36.76
N ASP A 387 -13.41 -25.51 -36.98
CA ASP A 387 -14.74 -25.74 -36.42
C ASP A 387 -14.71 -25.80 -34.88
N ALA A 388 -13.64 -26.36 -34.29
CA ALA A 388 -13.43 -26.38 -32.85
C ALA A 388 -13.10 -24.99 -32.29
N GLU A 389 -12.29 -24.20 -32.99
CA GLU A 389 -11.97 -22.81 -32.62
C GLU A 389 -13.20 -21.91 -32.70
N ASP A 390 -14.02 -22.03 -33.75
CA ASP A 390 -15.26 -21.27 -33.90
C ASP A 390 -16.29 -21.64 -32.82
N LYS A 391 -16.42 -22.93 -32.48
CA LYS A 391 -17.24 -23.38 -31.34
C LYS A 391 -16.70 -22.86 -30.00
N ALA A 392 -15.38 -22.87 -29.80
CA ALA A 392 -14.75 -22.34 -28.60
C ALA A 392 -14.99 -20.82 -28.47
N LYS A 393 -14.93 -20.08 -29.59
CA LYS A 393 -15.17 -18.65 -29.65
C LYS A 393 -16.64 -18.30 -29.35
N GLN A 394 -17.59 -19.05 -29.93
CA GLN A 394 -19.02 -18.90 -29.60
C GLN A 394 -19.32 -19.23 -28.13
N ALA A 395 -18.68 -20.27 -27.58
CA ALA A 395 -18.81 -20.62 -26.16
C ALA A 395 -18.20 -19.54 -25.24
N LEU A 396 -17.09 -18.92 -25.64
CA LEU A 396 -16.46 -17.83 -24.90
C LEU A 396 -17.33 -16.56 -24.90
N ASP A 397 -17.88 -16.17 -26.06
CA ASP A 397 -18.80 -15.03 -26.17
C ASP A 397 -20.10 -15.28 -25.38
N GLY A 398 -20.61 -16.52 -25.41
CA GLY A 398 -21.75 -16.93 -24.58
C GLY A 398 -21.45 -16.80 -23.08
N LYS A 399 -20.27 -17.25 -22.64
CA LYS A 399 -19.81 -17.08 -21.25
C LYS A 399 -19.63 -15.61 -20.87
N LYS A 400 -19.10 -14.78 -21.76
CA LYS A 400 -18.88 -13.35 -21.51
C LYS A 400 -20.20 -12.61 -21.34
N LYS A 401 -21.18 -12.85 -22.22
CA LYS A 401 -22.55 -12.29 -22.09
C LYS A 401 -23.25 -12.76 -20.83
N ALA A 402 -23.07 -14.03 -20.45
CA ALA A 402 -23.62 -14.56 -19.20
C ALA A 402 -22.96 -13.92 -17.97
N GLN A 403 -21.64 -13.72 -17.98
CA GLN A 403 -20.90 -13.03 -16.91
C GLN A 403 -21.31 -11.56 -16.78
N GLU A 404 -21.49 -10.86 -17.89
CA GLU A 404 -21.93 -9.46 -17.90
C GLU A 404 -23.35 -9.31 -17.35
N LYS A 405 -24.25 -10.23 -17.71
CA LYS A 405 -25.61 -10.28 -17.13
C LYS A 405 -25.59 -10.56 -15.63
N VAL A 406 -24.74 -11.48 -15.18
CA VAL A 406 -24.53 -11.76 -13.74
C VAL A 406 -23.95 -10.55 -13.02
N PHE A 407 -22.99 -9.85 -13.62
CA PHE A 407 -22.40 -8.64 -13.06
C PHE A 407 -23.43 -7.52 -12.88
N LEU A 408 -24.26 -7.25 -13.92
CA LEU A 408 -25.36 -6.29 -13.85
C LEU A 408 -26.34 -6.62 -12.73
N THR A 409 -26.78 -7.88 -12.63
CA THR A 409 -27.71 -8.31 -11.56
C THR A 409 -27.08 -8.25 -10.17
N ILE A 410 -25.78 -8.54 -10.03
CA ILE A 410 -25.06 -8.39 -8.76
C ILE A 410 -24.97 -6.90 -8.39
N SER A 411 -24.68 -6.02 -9.34
CA SER A 411 -24.63 -4.57 -9.13
C SER A 411 -25.98 -4.04 -8.64
N GLU A 412 -27.07 -4.41 -9.31
CA GLU A 412 -28.44 -4.02 -8.93
C GLU A 412 -28.80 -4.49 -7.50
N LYS A 413 -28.44 -5.73 -7.15
CA LYS A 413 -28.66 -6.29 -5.81
C LYS A 413 -27.81 -5.59 -4.75
N ILE A 414 -26.55 -5.27 -5.05
CA ILE A 414 -25.69 -4.49 -4.15
C ILE A 414 -26.29 -3.11 -3.91
N ASP A 415 -26.79 -2.45 -4.95
CA ASP A 415 -27.39 -1.12 -4.82
C ASP A 415 -28.73 -1.17 -4.06
N LEU A 416 -29.50 -2.24 -4.19
CA LEU A 416 -30.68 -2.48 -3.34
C LEU A 416 -30.31 -2.71 -1.88
N ILE A 417 -29.28 -3.54 -1.60
CA ILE A 417 -28.79 -3.77 -0.23
C ILE A 417 -28.28 -2.47 0.38
N LYS A 418 -27.54 -1.65 -0.37
CA LYS A 418 -27.10 -0.32 0.07
C LYS A 418 -28.30 0.57 0.43
N ARG A 419 -29.34 0.62 -0.41
CA ARG A 419 -30.57 1.39 -0.14
C ARG A 419 -31.28 0.92 1.13
N LEU A 420 -31.54 -0.38 1.26
CA LEU A 420 -32.22 -0.95 2.43
C LEU A 420 -31.41 -0.78 3.72
N THR A 421 -30.08 -0.88 3.62
CA THR A 421 -29.18 -0.61 4.74
C THR A 421 -29.25 0.87 5.12
N ARG A 422 -29.16 1.78 4.14
CA ARG A 422 -29.30 3.22 4.35
C ARG A 422 -30.64 3.57 5.00
N GLU A 423 -31.75 2.98 4.56
CA GLU A 423 -33.07 3.19 5.16
C GLU A 423 -33.15 2.69 6.61
N LYS A 424 -32.55 1.52 6.92
CA LYS A 424 -32.49 0.99 8.29
C LYS A 424 -31.60 1.83 9.22
N TYR A 425 -30.52 2.42 8.69
CA TYR A 425 -29.70 3.37 9.43
C TYR A 425 -30.47 4.68 9.61
N LEU A 426 -31.04 5.26 8.56
CA LEU A 426 -31.86 6.47 8.59
C LEU A 426 -33.04 6.36 9.57
N SER A 427 -33.70 5.20 9.68
CA SER A 427 -34.79 5.01 10.63
C SER A 427 -34.33 5.05 12.09
N LYS A 428 -33.12 4.56 12.40
CA LYS A 428 -32.50 4.74 13.72
C LYS A 428 -32.06 6.19 13.97
N LEU A 429 -31.59 6.87 12.94
CA LEU A 429 -31.11 8.26 13.02
C LEU A 429 -32.27 9.27 13.16
N ARG A 430 -33.44 8.96 12.61
CA ARG A 430 -34.70 9.71 12.81
C ARG A 430 -35.23 9.63 14.25
N LEU A 431 -34.69 8.75 15.11
CA LEU A 431 -35.05 8.70 16.53
C LEU A 431 -34.40 9.82 17.34
N ILE A 432 -33.39 10.51 16.81
CA ILE A 432 -32.81 11.68 17.48
C ILE A 432 -33.81 12.84 17.36
N PRO A 433 -34.29 13.43 18.47
CA PRO A 433 -35.32 14.46 18.45
C PRO A 433 -34.72 15.82 18.08
N TRP A 434 -34.28 15.99 16.83
CA TRP A 434 -33.58 17.19 16.36
C TRP A 434 -34.33 18.50 16.65
N ALA A 435 -35.66 18.49 16.54
CA ALA A 435 -36.49 19.65 16.84
C ALA A 435 -36.45 20.03 18.34
N GLU A 436 -36.43 19.05 19.24
CA GLU A 436 -36.30 19.30 20.68
C GLU A 436 -34.90 19.81 21.01
N ILE A 437 -33.86 19.25 20.39
CA ILE A 437 -32.48 19.71 20.53
C ILE A 437 -32.35 21.19 20.11
N ALA A 438 -32.93 21.56 18.97
CA ALA A 438 -32.94 22.94 18.51
C ALA A 438 -33.71 23.86 19.47
N SER A 439 -34.87 23.41 19.96
CA SER A 439 -35.66 24.13 20.95
C SER A 439 -34.89 24.37 22.24
N ASP A 440 -34.15 23.37 22.73
CA ASP A 440 -33.33 23.48 23.94
C ASP A 440 -32.14 24.42 23.74
N LEU A 441 -31.48 24.40 22.56
CA LEU A 441 -30.42 25.35 22.22
C LEU A 441 -30.95 26.79 22.13
N LYS A 442 -32.15 26.98 21.61
CA LYS A 442 -32.79 28.28 21.47
C LYS A 442 -33.16 28.95 22.80
N ARG A 443 -33.25 28.19 23.90
CA ARG A 443 -33.62 28.72 25.21
C ARG A 443 -32.67 29.84 25.62
N THR A 444 -33.22 31.03 25.79
CA THR A 444 -32.51 32.24 26.22
C THR A 444 -32.27 32.21 27.74
N LEU A 445 -31.27 32.96 28.20
CA LEU A 445 -31.03 33.16 29.63
C LEU A 445 -31.89 34.32 30.14
N GLY A 446 -32.56 34.13 31.27
CA GLY A 446 -33.37 35.13 31.95
C GLY A 446 -32.65 35.80 33.12
N ASP A 447 -33.40 36.41 34.04
CA ASP A 447 -32.83 37.05 35.24
C ASP A 447 -32.53 36.07 36.38
N ASP A 448 -33.15 34.88 36.36
CA ASP A 448 -32.96 33.86 37.39
C ASP A 448 -31.66 33.07 37.18
N LYS A 449 -30.76 33.14 38.16
CA LYS A 449 -29.46 32.48 38.10
C LYS A 449 -29.56 30.95 38.11
N LEU A 450 -30.46 30.38 38.90
CA LEU A 450 -30.60 28.92 39.00
C LEU A 450 -31.17 28.34 37.72
N GLU A 451 -32.21 28.99 37.16
CA GLU A 451 -32.77 28.58 35.87
C GLU A 451 -31.72 28.69 34.76
N ASN A 452 -30.91 29.76 34.77
CA ASN A 452 -29.82 29.92 33.80
C ASN A 452 -28.75 28.82 33.92
N GLU A 453 -28.40 28.39 35.13
CA GLU A 453 -27.46 27.28 35.35
C GLU A 453 -28.01 25.98 34.76
N GLU A 454 -29.29 25.67 34.95
CA GLU A 454 -29.94 24.49 34.36
C GLU A 454 -29.97 24.55 32.83
N VAL A 455 -30.32 25.71 32.26
CA VAL A 455 -30.32 25.94 30.80
C VAL A 455 -28.92 25.74 30.23
N LEU A 456 -27.91 26.34 30.84
CA LEU A 456 -26.51 26.23 30.41
C LEU A 456 -26.02 24.79 30.51
N GLN A 457 -26.34 24.08 31.60
CA GLN A 457 -25.96 22.68 31.76
C GLN A 457 -26.61 21.81 30.68
N ARG A 458 -27.89 22.01 30.40
CA ARG A 458 -28.62 21.29 29.34
C ARG A 458 -28.01 21.56 27.96
N GLN A 459 -27.70 22.81 27.64
CA GLN A 459 -27.13 23.18 26.36
C GLN A 459 -25.70 22.65 26.18
N ASN A 460 -24.89 22.62 27.26
CA ASN A 460 -23.58 21.96 27.23
C ASN A 460 -23.70 20.45 26.97
N GLN A 461 -24.64 19.76 27.62
CA GLN A 461 -24.91 18.35 27.34
C GLN A 461 -25.31 18.12 25.88
N ILE A 462 -26.14 19.01 25.33
CA ILE A 462 -26.50 18.98 23.91
C ILE A 462 -25.28 19.17 23.02
N CYS A 463 -24.39 20.12 23.35
CA CYS A 463 -23.17 20.33 22.58
C CYS A 463 -22.30 19.07 22.55
N GLU A 464 -22.12 18.38 23.68
CA GLU A 464 -21.41 17.10 23.73
C GLU A 464 -22.10 16.02 22.89
N LEU A 465 -23.44 15.92 22.96
CA LEU A 465 -24.20 14.99 22.13
C LEU A 465 -24.03 15.28 20.63
N LEU A 466 -24.05 16.56 20.23
CA LEU A 466 -23.86 16.97 18.83
C LEU A 466 -22.42 16.71 18.36
N LYS A 467 -21.44 16.97 19.23
CA LYS A 467 -20.04 16.61 18.98
C LYS A 467 -19.91 15.11 18.74
N GLU A 468 -20.41 14.26 19.64
CA GLU A 468 -20.40 12.80 19.47
C GLU A 468 -21.19 12.36 18.23
N ALA A 469 -22.28 13.05 17.90
CA ALA A 469 -23.08 12.76 16.72
C ALA A 469 -22.31 12.99 15.42
N PHE A 470 -21.43 14.00 15.36
CA PHE A 470 -20.82 14.47 14.11
C PHE A 470 -19.30 14.24 13.99
N GLU A 471 -18.57 14.20 15.09
CA GLU A 471 -17.11 14.14 15.12
C GLU A 471 -16.57 12.90 14.40
N GLY A 472 -15.69 13.12 13.42
CA GLY A 472 -15.08 12.05 12.62
C GLY A 472 -16.03 11.30 11.68
N LYS A 473 -17.32 11.70 11.60
CA LYS A 473 -18.33 11.01 10.77
C LYS A 473 -18.55 11.75 9.46
N LYS A 474 -18.54 11.00 8.36
CA LYS A 474 -18.87 11.44 6.98
C LYS A 474 -20.37 11.28 6.64
N ASP A 475 -21.24 11.27 7.64
CA ASP A 475 -22.67 11.04 7.44
C ASP A 475 -23.39 12.35 7.05
N ASP A 476 -23.61 12.52 5.75
CA ASP A 476 -24.31 13.67 5.17
C ASP A 476 -25.76 13.78 5.66
N GLU A 477 -26.45 12.66 5.90
CA GLU A 477 -27.89 12.65 6.18
C GLU A 477 -28.19 13.15 7.58
N LEU A 478 -27.37 12.73 8.56
CA LEU A 478 -27.49 13.20 9.94
C LEU A 478 -27.40 14.71 10.05
N ARG A 479 -26.42 15.28 9.35
CA ARG A 479 -26.18 16.72 9.39
C ARG A 479 -27.24 17.48 8.61
N LYS A 480 -27.78 16.91 7.52
CA LYS A 480 -28.96 17.45 6.83
C LYS A 480 -30.19 17.49 7.73
N LEU A 481 -30.44 16.44 8.53
CA LEU A 481 -31.54 16.44 9.50
C LEU A 481 -31.37 17.52 10.57
N ALA A 482 -30.17 17.64 11.14
CA ALA A 482 -29.86 18.70 12.10
C ALA A 482 -29.93 20.11 11.47
N GLN A 483 -29.48 20.27 10.23
CA GLN A 483 -29.59 21.53 9.49
C GLN A 483 -31.05 21.91 9.21
N ASN A 484 -31.89 20.94 8.81
CA ASN A 484 -33.32 21.15 8.62
C ASN A 484 -34.04 21.52 9.93
N ALA A 485 -33.50 21.09 11.07
CA ALA A 485 -33.95 21.50 12.40
C ALA A 485 -33.37 22.83 12.88
N LEU A 486 -32.64 23.58 12.03
CA LEU A 486 -32.05 24.89 12.30
C LEU A 486 -30.95 24.90 13.38
N ILE A 487 -30.32 23.76 13.66
CA ILE A 487 -29.27 23.66 14.68
C ILE A 487 -28.13 24.64 14.42
N GLY A 488 -27.70 24.80 13.17
CA GLY A 488 -26.59 25.68 12.83
C GLY A 488 -26.92 27.16 13.02
N GLU A 489 -28.15 27.56 12.68
CA GLU A 489 -28.67 28.90 12.91
C GLU A 489 -28.74 29.25 14.40
N GLU A 490 -29.21 28.31 15.24
CA GLU A 490 -29.26 28.53 16.69
C GLU A 490 -27.86 28.74 17.29
N PHE A 491 -26.83 28.02 16.80
CA PHE A 491 -25.44 28.29 17.20
C PHE A 491 -24.98 29.70 16.81
N ILE A 492 -25.26 30.13 15.57
CA ILE A 492 -24.88 31.48 15.10
C ILE A 492 -25.56 32.55 15.96
N GLU A 493 -26.83 32.38 16.29
CA GLU A 493 -27.58 33.31 17.15
C GLU A 493 -27.01 33.37 18.57
N ILE A 494 -26.69 32.21 19.16
CA ILE A 494 -26.01 32.13 20.46
C ILE A 494 -24.68 32.90 20.42
N PHE A 495 -23.86 32.66 19.41
CA PHE A 495 -22.57 33.34 19.26
C PHE A 495 -22.71 34.84 19.03
N ALA A 496 -23.80 35.29 18.42
CA ALA A 496 -24.07 36.70 18.17
C ALA A 496 -24.54 37.44 19.42
N THR A 497 -25.41 36.83 20.23
CA THR A 497 -26.20 37.55 21.24
C THR A 497 -25.82 37.24 22.68
N ARG A 498 -25.38 36.01 22.98
CA ARG A 498 -25.14 35.54 24.35
C ARG A 498 -23.94 36.21 24.99
N ASP A 499 -23.99 36.53 26.28
CA ASP A 499 -22.80 36.97 27.03
C ASP A 499 -21.62 36.01 26.82
N LEU A 500 -20.45 36.58 26.48
CA LEU A 500 -19.27 35.78 26.12
C LEU A 500 -18.88 34.82 27.24
N GLY A 501 -18.91 35.25 28.50
CA GLY A 501 -18.47 34.43 29.64
C GLY A 501 -19.31 33.19 29.90
N THR A 502 -20.47 33.07 29.25
CA THR A 502 -21.35 31.89 29.33
C THR A 502 -21.12 30.89 28.20
N ILE A 503 -20.34 31.24 27.18
CA ILE A 503 -20.04 30.37 26.04
C ILE A 503 -18.82 29.51 26.39
N THR A 504 -19.06 28.21 26.54
CA THR A 504 -18.01 27.24 26.84
C THR A 504 -17.34 26.72 25.56
N PRO A 505 -16.17 26.06 25.66
CA PRO A 505 -15.55 25.37 24.51
C PRO A 505 -16.46 24.33 23.84
N ALA A 506 -17.42 23.75 24.57
CA ALA A 506 -18.35 22.75 24.04
C ALA A 506 -19.16 23.29 22.86
N TYR A 507 -19.56 24.57 22.88
CA TYR A 507 -20.31 25.17 21.78
C TYR A 507 -19.47 25.27 20.51
N THR A 508 -18.22 25.74 20.63
CA THR A 508 -17.32 25.85 19.48
C THR A 508 -16.95 24.47 18.92
N ASP A 509 -16.73 23.48 19.78
CA ASP A 509 -16.41 22.10 19.39
C ASP A 509 -17.57 21.41 18.67
N ALA A 510 -18.79 21.57 19.19
CA ALA A 510 -20.00 21.03 18.59
C ALA A 510 -20.26 21.63 17.21
N PHE A 511 -20.18 22.96 17.10
CA PHE A 511 -20.39 23.64 15.83
C PHE A 511 -19.27 23.36 14.82
N LEU A 512 -18.02 23.22 15.27
CA LEU A 512 -16.91 22.80 14.42
C LEU A 512 -17.14 21.39 13.90
N SER A 513 -17.51 20.47 14.78
CA SER A 513 -17.86 19.10 14.43
C SER A 513 -19.01 19.08 13.41
N PHE A 514 -20.03 19.91 13.56
CA PHE A 514 -21.19 20.04 12.67
C PHE A 514 -20.87 20.62 11.28
N THR A 515 -19.80 21.41 11.14
CA THR A 515 -19.51 22.14 9.88
C THR A 515 -18.31 21.58 9.10
N LYS A 516 -17.41 20.88 9.79
CA LYS A 516 -16.18 20.31 9.23
C LYS A 516 -16.46 19.23 8.19
N ASP A 517 -15.89 19.38 7.00
CA ASP A 517 -15.96 18.47 5.84
C ASP A 517 -17.29 18.44 5.04
N PHE A 518 -18.23 19.37 5.28
CA PHE A 518 -19.53 19.42 4.56
C PHE A 518 -19.82 20.77 3.91
N ASP A 519 -19.51 20.89 2.61
CA ASP A 519 -19.58 22.15 1.86
C ASP A 519 -21.02 22.69 1.74
N GLU A 520 -22.02 21.81 1.62
CA GLU A 520 -23.43 22.17 1.48
C GLU A 520 -23.94 22.93 2.72
N ILE A 521 -23.66 22.41 3.91
CA ILE A 521 -24.04 23.05 5.19
C ILE A 521 -23.31 24.36 5.37
N ARG A 522 -22.00 24.42 5.10
CA ARG A 522 -21.24 25.67 5.19
C ARG A 522 -21.80 26.72 4.24
N THR A 523 -22.15 26.34 3.01
CA THR A 523 -22.73 27.25 2.01
C THR A 523 -24.06 27.84 2.50
N GLN A 524 -24.95 27.03 3.08
CA GLN A 524 -26.22 27.51 3.65
C GLN A 524 -25.99 28.42 4.87
N LEU A 525 -25.08 28.05 5.77
CA LEU A 525 -24.76 28.87 6.94
C LEU A 525 -24.14 30.21 6.56
N LEU A 526 -23.38 30.29 5.47
CA LEU A 526 -22.84 31.54 4.95
C LEU A 526 -23.93 32.55 4.56
N GLU A 527 -25.10 32.10 4.10
CA GLU A 527 -26.25 32.98 3.83
C GLU A 527 -26.76 33.69 5.10
N LYS A 528 -26.48 33.12 6.28
CA LYS A 528 -26.83 33.68 7.60
C LYS A 528 -25.79 34.66 8.13
N LYS A 529 -24.74 34.98 7.36
CA LYS A 529 -23.68 35.95 7.69
C LYS A 529 -22.99 35.65 9.04
N PRO A 530 -22.39 34.47 9.21
CA PRO A 530 -21.90 33.99 10.50
C PRO A 530 -20.67 34.76 11.01
N PHE A 531 -19.95 35.48 10.13
CA PHE A 531 -18.65 36.05 10.47
C PHE A 531 -18.69 37.08 11.58
N ALA A 532 -19.75 37.89 11.69
CA ALA A 532 -19.85 38.85 12.80
C ALA A 532 -19.92 38.13 14.16
N ALA A 533 -20.73 37.07 14.25
CA ALA A 533 -20.88 36.24 15.44
C ALA A 533 -19.59 35.48 15.77
N LEU A 534 -18.95 34.87 14.77
CA LEU A 534 -17.71 34.13 14.96
C LEU A 534 -16.52 35.02 15.34
N VAL A 535 -16.41 36.21 14.73
CA VAL A 535 -15.33 37.17 15.04
C VAL A 535 -15.49 37.75 16.45
N ARG A 536 -16.70 37.87 16.97
CA ARG A 536 -16.96 38.26 18.36
C ARG A 536 -16.38 37.25 19.36
N LEU A 537 -16.41 35.95 19.05
CA LEU A 537 -15.84 34.91 19.92
C LEU A 537 -14.30 34.97 20.04
N ILE A 538 -13.60 35.65 19.12
CA ILE A 538 -12.15 35.82 19.20
C ILE A 538 -11.76 36.58 20.47
N ASP A 539 -12.61 37.51 20.93
CA ASP A 539 -12.37 38.32 22.13
C ASP A 539 -12.70 37.58 23.45
N HIS A 540 -12.97 36.28 23.37
CA HIS A 540 -13.31 35.47 24.55
C HIS A 540 -12.09 35.28 25.48
N VAL A 541 -12.34 35.32 26.79
CA VAL A 541 -11.29 35.20 27.83
C VAL A 541 -10.66 33.81 27.89
N ASP A 542 -11.43 32.78 27.60
CA ASP A 542 -10.94 31.41 27.40
C ASP A 542 -10.33 31.26 26.00
N ASN A 543 -9.03 30.99 25.97
CA ASN A 543 -8.25 30.78 24.76
C ASN A 543 -8.74 29.60 23.91
N GLN A 544 -9.42 28.60 24.49
CA GLN A 544 -9.98 27.48 23.74
C GLN A 544 -11.16 27.92 22.86
N VAL A 545 -12.05 28.77 23.40
CA VAL A 545 -13.16 29.34 22.64
C VAL A 545 -12.64 30.25 21.54
N SER A 546 -11.66 31.12 21.85
CA SER A 546 -11.02 31.99 20.86
C SER A 546 -10.32 31.17 19.74
N ALA A 547 -9.63 30.09 20.11
CA ALA A 547 -9.03 29.17 19.14
C ALA A 547 -10.08 28.45 18.28
N GLY A 548 -11.16 27.96 18.88
CA GLY A 548 -12.28 27.33 18.19
C GLY A 548 -12.96 28.28 17.20
N ALA A 549 -13.11 29.55 17.57
CA ALA A 549 -13.64 30.59 16.69
C ALA A 549 -12.79 30.77 15.42
N ILE A 550 -11.46 30.78 15.54
CA ILE A 550 -10.56 30.91 14.38
C ILE A 550 -10.66 29.68 13.47
N GLN A 551 -10.75 28.49 14.05
CA GLN A 551 -10.94 27.25 13.27
C GLN A 551 -12.28 27.27 12.53
N LEU A 552 -13.35 27.72 13.18
CA LEU A 552 -14.66 27.90 12.57
C LEU A 552 -14.63 28.90 11.42
N ILE A 553 -13.98 30.06 11.60
CA ILE A 553 -13.82 31.05 10.53
C ILE A 553 -13.06 30.44 9.34
N GLY A 554 -11.95 29.75 9.61
CA GLY A 554 -11.16 29.07 8.57
C GLY A 554 -11.98 28.02 7.82
N ASN A 555 -12.76 27.22 8.53
CA ASN A 555 -13.65 26.22 7.93
C ASN A 555 -14.72 26.87 7.04
N MET A 556 -15.33 27.98 7.49
CA MET A 556 -16.33 28.71 6.69
C MET A 556 -15.71 29.30 5.42
N LEU A 557 -14.48 29.81 5.49
CA LEU A 557 -13.72 30.34 4.34
C LEU A 557 -13.19 29.23 3.40
N ALA A 558 -13.14 27.98 3.84
CA ALA A 558 -12.85 26.86 2.96
C ALA A 558 -14.07 26.52 2.07
N ALA A 559 -15.29 26.89 2.46
CA ALA A 559 -16.49 26.72 1.64
C ALA A 559 -16.58 27.83 0.57
N GLY A 560 -17.02 27.48 -0.64
CA GLY A 560 -17.26 28.47 -1.69
C GLY A 560 -16.01 29.02 -2.38
N GLN A 561 -14.86 28.33 -2.27
CA GLN A 561 -13.66 28.70 -3.03
C GLN A 561 -13.85 28.38 -4.53
N ALA A 562 -14.06 29.41 -5.35
CA ALA A 562 -13.91 29.28 -6.80
C ALA A 562 -12.43 28.99 -7.14
N LEU A 563 -12.13 28.10 -8.09
CA LEU A 563 -10.75 27.75 -8.46
C LEU A 563 -10.03 28.88 -9.21
N ASP A 564 -10.74 29.92 -9.62
CA ASP A 564 -10.13 31.08 -10.27
C ASP A 564 -9.49 32.02 -9.21
N GLY A 565 -8.51 32.82 -9.64
CA GLY A 565 -7.82 33.79 -8.77
C GLY A 565 -8.70 34.96 -8.31
N SER A 566 -10.02 34.79 -8.29
CA SER A 566 -10.99 35.79 -7.88
C SER A 566 -10.94 36.05 -6.38
N THR A 567 -11.48 37.20 -5.98
CA THR A 567 -11.59 37.58 -4.57
C THR A 567 -12.56 36.65 -3.85
N HIS A 568 -12.27 36.33 -2.59
CA HIS A 568 -13.13 35.47 -1.78
C HIS A 568 -14.55 36.07 -1.68
N PRO A 569 -15.64 35.29 -1.92
CA PRO A 569 -17.02 35.82 -1.90
C PRO A 569 -17.40 36.51 -0.58
N ASN A 570 -16.86 36.02 0.54
CA ASN A 570 -17.09 36.57 1.88
C ASN A 570 -16.07 37.61 2.34
N TYR A 571 -15.21 38.13 1.45
CA TYR A 571 -14.18 39.11 1.82
C TYR A 571 -14.78 40.33 2.52
N ASP A 572 -15.78 40.96 1.91
CA ASP A 572 -16.38 42.20 2.43
C ASP A 572 -17.05 41.99 3.79
N GLU A 573 -17.71 40.84 4.00
CA GLU A 573 -18.36 40.52 5.28
C GLU A 573 -17.34 40.36 6.42
N VAL A 574 -16.21 39.71 6.16
CA VAL A 574 -15.12 39.58 7.15
C VAL A 574 -14.44 40.93 7.42
N GLN A 575 -14.31 41.79 6.41
CA GLN A 575 -13.74 43.13 6.59
C GLN A 575 -14.66 44.02 7.43
N LYS A 576 -15.99 43.98 7.22
CA LYS A 576 -16.97 44.78 7.99
C LYS A 576 -16.89 44.55 9.50
N CYS A 577 -16.57 43.34 9.94
CA CYS A 577 -16.42 43.01 11.36
C CYS A 577 -14.97 43.08 11.87
N GLN A 578 -14.04 43.65 11.10
CA GLN A 578 -12.60 43.73 11.43
C GLN A 578 -11.97 42.36 11.71
N GLY A 579 -12.50 41.30 11.07
CA GLY A 579 -12.08 39.93 11.33
C GLY A 579 -10.61 39.68 11.01
N ALA A 580 -10.10 40.25 9.92
CA ALA A 580 -8.70 40.09 9.51
C ALA A 580 -7.71 40.59 10.57
N ASP A 581 -7.95 41.77 11.15
CA ASP A 581 -7.08 42.36 12.17
C ASP A 581 -7.10 41.55 13.46
N LYS A 582 -8.27 41.09 13.90
CA LYS A 582 -8.41 40.24 15.08
C LYS A 582 -7.72 38.88 14.91
N ILE A 583 -7.89 38.24 13.76
CA ILE A 583 -7.22 36.97 13.46
C ILE A 583 -5.69 37.17 13.41
N TYR A 584 -5.21 38.29 12.87
CA TYR A 584 -3.78 38.60 12.85
C TYR A 584 -3.19 38.81 14.24
N ASN A 585 -3.93 39.48 15.14
CA ASN A 585 -3.50 39.61 16.53
C ASN A 585 -3.30 38.23 17.19
N ILE A 586 -4.19 37.28 16.92
CA ILE A 586 -4.02 35.91 17.43
C ILE A 586 -2.85 35.18 16.77
N LEU A 587 -2.63 35.35 15.46
CA LEU A 587 -1.44 34.79 14.79
C LEU A 587 -0.14 35.24 15.47
N LYS A 588 -0.07 36.52 15.87
CA LYS A 588 1.09 37.07 16.57
C LYS A 588 1.23 36.56 18.00
N GLN A 589 0.14 36.47 18.75
CA GLN A 589 0.16 36.24 20.19
C GLN A 589 0.12 34.76 20.58
N SER A 590 -0.52 33.91 19.78
CA SER A 590 -0.77 32.51 20.15
C SER A 590 0.51 31.69 20.20
N THR A 591 0.63 30.81 21.20
CA THR A 591 1.71 29.79 21.27
C THR A 591 1.25 28.43 20.75
N ASN A 592 -0.05 28.23 20.58
CA ASN A 592 -0.63 26.99 20.09
C ASN A 592 -0.40 26.88 18.57
N LYS A 593 0.25 25.79 18.13
CA LYS A 593 0.55 25.53 16.72
C LYS A 593 -0.71 25.50 15.85
N GLU A 594 -1.74 24.79 16.28
CA GLU A 594 -2.98 24.62 15.50
C GLU A 594 -3.73 25.95 15.35
N THR A 595 -3.82 26.73 16.42
CA THR A 595 -4.42 28.08 16.38
C THR A 595 -3.64 29.00 15.44
N LYS A 596 -2.30 28.98 15.49
CA LYS A 596 -1.46 29.76 14.56
C LYS A 596 -1.65 29.34 13.12
N ASN A 597 -1.70 28.03 12.88
CA ASN A 597 -1.95 27.47 11.54
C ASN A 597 -3.30 27.93 11.01
N ALA A 598 -4.36 27.77 11.80
CA ALA A 598 -5.71 28.20 11.45
C ALA A 598 -5.76 29.71 11.19
N ALA A 599 -5.12 30.54 12.03
CA ALA A 599 -5.09 31.98 11.83
C ALA A 599 -4.40 32.38 10.52
N ALA A 600 -3.23 31.79 10.22
CA ALA A 600 -2.52 32.07 8.98
C ALA A 600 -3.30 31.61 7.73
N LEU A 601 -3.91 30.42 7.79
CA LEU A 601 -4.76 29.89 6.73
C LEU A 601 -5.99 30.79 6.50
N SER A 602 -6.65 31.23 7.56
CA SER A 602 -7.80 32.13 7.50
C SER A 602 -7.44 33.48 6.89
N ILE A 603 -6.33 34.13 7.31
CA ILE A 603 -5.87 35.40 6.72
C ILE A 603 -5.57 35.21 5.22
N GLY A 604 -4.84 34.15 4.87
CA GLY A 604 -4.51 33.88 3.48
C GLY A 604 -5.75 33.62 2.61
N ALA A 605 -6.75 32.91 3.16
CA ALA A 605 -8.02 32.66 2.48
C ALA A 605 -8.85 33.94 2.29
N ILE A 606 -8.91 34.81 3.30
CA ILE A 606 -9.59 36.13 3.22
C ILE A 606 -8.99 36.94 2.07
N PHE A 607 -7.67 37.08 2.02
CA PHE A 607 -6.97 37.90 1.03
C PHE A 607 -6.67 37.18 -0.29
N LYS A 608 -7.37 36.10 -0.61
CA LYS A 608 -7.27 35.45 -1.92
C LYS A 608 -7.52 36.47 -3.05
N GLY A 609 -6.60 36.54 -4.02
CA GLY A 609 -6.68 37.50 -5.13
C GLY A 609 -6.53 38.98 -4.72
N LYS A 610 -6.30 39.29 -3.44
CA LYS A 610 -6.15 40.65 -2.89
C LYS A 610 -4.79 40.80 -2.21
N GLU A 611 -4.33 42.03 -2.06
CA GLU A 611 -3.11 42.29 -1.29
C GLU A 611 -3.40 42.11 0.21
N ILE A 612 -2.53 41.40 0.93
CA ILE A 612 -2.58 41.39 2.40
C ILE A 612 -2.12 42.78 2.90
N PRO A 613 -2.95 43.52 3.65
CA PRO A 613 -2.64 44.87 4.09
C PRO A 613 -1.52 44.87 5.13
N GLY A 614 -0.68 45.90 5.09
CA GLY A 614 0.42 46.06 6.04
C GLY A 614 1.60 45.13 5.77
N ALA A 615 2.82 45.69 5.83
CA ALA A 615 4.04 44.93 5.56
C ALA A 615 4.27 43.79 6.56
N ALA A 616 3.94 44.01 7.84
CA ALA A 616 4.11 43.02 8.91
C ALA A 616 3.13 41.83 8.76
N MET A 617 1.83 42.09 8.63
CA MET A 617 0.82 41.04 8.45
C MET A 617 1.13 40.19 7.22
N LYS A 618 1.45 40.84 6.09
CA LYS A 618 1.84 40.14 4.86
C LYS A 618 3.06 39.24 5.08
N ALA A 619 4.13 39.75 5.70
CA ALA A 619 5.35 38.99 5.91
C ALA A 619 5.13 37.80 6.87
N ASP A 620 4.48 38.05 8.01
CA ASP A 620 4.24 37.05 9.05
C ASP A 620 3.34 35.92 8.54
N THR A 621 2.22 36.26 7.89
CA THR A 621 1.28 35.27 7.35
C THR A 621 1.93 34.44 6.25
N ILE A 622 2.59 35.07 5.27
CA ILE A 622 3.21 34.32 4.16
C ILE A 622 4.36 33.45 4.68
N SER A 623 5.17 33.97 5.61
CA SER A 623 6.27 33.20 6.21
C SER A 623 5.72 31.96 6.93
N HIS A 624 4.66 32.09 7.72
CA HIS A 624 4.05 30.96 8.41
C HIS A 624 3.46 29.94 7.43
N LEU A 625 2.69 30.38 6.43
CA LEU A 625 2.12 29.51 5.40
C LEU A 625 3.19 28.70 4.66
N LYS A 626 4.33 29.30 4.33
CA LYS A 626 5.47 28.60 3.72
C LYS A 626 5.95 27.41 4.56
N THR A 627 5.95 27.52 5.88
CA THR A 627 6.35 26.40 6.76
C THR A 627 5.34 25.25 6.74
N LEU A 628 4.06 25.56 6.45
CA LEU A 628 2.99 24.56 6.44
C LEU A 628 2.95 23.70 5.18
N VAL A 629 3.64 24.08 4.10
CA VAL A 629 3.68 23.27 2.87
C VAL A 629 4.41 21.92 3.05
N THR A 630 5.10 21.75 4.17
CA THR A 630 5.75 20.50 4.58
C THR A 630 5.17 19.96 5.90
N ASP A 631 3.98 20.41 6.31
CA ASP A 631 3.36 19.94 7.55
C ASP A 631 3.05 18.43 7.48
N THR A 632 3.12 17.76 8.62
CA THR A 632 2.83 16.32 8.76
C THR A 632 1.34 16.03 8.58
N ASN A 633 0.47 16.98 8.95
CA ASN A 633 -0.96 16.90 8.71
C ASN A 633 -1.25 17.21 7.23
N SER A 634 -1.73 16.21 6.48
CA SER A 634 -2.00 16.33 5.05
C SER A 634 -3.00 17.43 4.73
N SER A 635 -4.10 17.55 5.48
CA SER A 635 -5.12 18.58 5.26
C SER A 635 -4.54 19.99 5.44
N THR A 636 -3.72 20.20 6.47
CA THR A 636 -3.05 21.50 6.72
C THR A 636 -2.06 21.82 5.60
N ARG A 637 -1.30 20.82 5.16
CA ARG A 637 -0.34 20.96 4.07
C ARG A 637 -1.01 21.36 2.76
N GLU A 638 -2.04 20.63 2.35
CA GLU A 638 -2.75 20.92 1.11
C GLU A 638 -3.50 22.26 1.19
N ALA A 639 -4.14 22.56 2.33
CA ALA A 639 -4.77 23.87 2.55
C ALA A 639 -3.77 25.03 2.41
N SER A 640 -2.55 24.89 2.95
CA SER A 640 -1.52 25.92 2.81
C SER A 640 -1.09 26.12 1.35
N LYS A 641 -0.91 25.03 0.59
CA LYS A 641 -0.58 25.12 -0.84
C LYS A 641 -1.67 25.87 -1.61
N GLU A 642 -2.94 25.52 -1.38
CA GLU A 642 -4.07 26.18 -2.05
C GLU A 642 -4.19 27.66 -1.67
N VAL A 643 -4.03 28.00 -0.39
CA VAL A 643 -4.02 29.38 0.07
C VAL A 643 -2.87 30.18 -0.56
N LEU A 644 -1.65 29.62 -0.60
CA LEU A 644 -0.50 30.28 -1.24
C LEU A 644 -0.72 30.48 -2.74
N LYS A 645 -1.32 29.50 -3.45
CA LYS A 645 -1.70 29.64 -4.86
C LYS A 645 -2.71 30.78 -5.04
N GLY A 646 -3.71 30.88 -4.16
CA GLY A 646 -4.69 31.96 -4.17
C GLY A 646 -4.08 33.35 -3.92
N LEU A 647 -3.08 33.45 -3.05
CA LEU A 647 -2.38 34.70 -2.77
C LEU A 647 -1.48 35.18 -3.92
N ILE A 648 -0.95 34.26 -4.74
CA ILE A 648 -0.13 34.60 -5.94
C ILE A 648 -0.91 35.45 -6.96
N GLY A 649 -2.24 35.40 -6.94
CA GLY A 649 -3.09 36.24 -7.79
C GLY A 649 -2.84 37.75 -7.63
N ASN A 650 -2.27 38.18 -6.50
CA ASN A 650 -1.84 39.56 -6.29
C ASN A 650 -0.31 39.71 -6.40
N ALA A 651 0.15 40.72 -7.15
CA ALA A 651 1.56 40.95 -7.43
C ALA A 651 2.42 41.22 -6.17
N ALA A 652 1.89 41.97 -5.20
CA ALA A 652 2.62 42.31 -3.97
C ALA A 652 2.81 41.08 -3.08
N ASN A 653 1.78 40.22 -2.96
CA ASN A 653 1.89 38.95 -2.25
C ASN A 653 2.85 38.00 -2.97
N LYS A 654 2.73 37.88 -4.31
CA LYS A 654 3.61 37.04 -5.14
C LYS A 654 5.08 37.36 -4.90
N ALA A 655 5.45 38.64 -4.85
CA ALA A 655 6.82 39.08 -4.60
C ALA A 655 7.39 38.55 -3.27
N ILE A 656 6.58 38.51 -2.20
CA ILE A 656 6.99 37.96 -0.91
C ILE A 656 7.00 36.41 -0.93
N ILE A 657 6.06 35.78 -1.63
CA ILE A 657 6.00 34.32 -1.76
C ILE A 657 7.24 33.78 -2.49
N VAL A 658 7.65 34.37 -3.61
CA VAL A 658 8.82 33.86 -4.37
C VAL A 658 10.17 34.29 -3.79
N LYS A 659 10.17 35.21 -2.83
CA LYS A 659 11.39 35.68 -2.16
C LYS A 659 12.15 34.49 -1.56
N GLY A 660 13.47 34.45 -1.80
CA GLY A 660 14.35 33.38 -1.36
C GLY A 660 14.28 32.12 -2.22
N GLY A 661 13.72 32.19 -3.43
CA GLY A 661 13.64 31.05 -4.36
C GLY A 661 12.57 30.02 -3.99
N PHE A 662 11.64 30.37 -3.09
CA PHE A 662 10.57 29.48 -2.68
C PHE A 662 9.59 29.22 -3.83
N SER A 663 9.36 27.94 -4.13
CA SER A 663 8.32 27.46 -5.04
C SER A 663 7.32 26.60 -4.26
N ILE A 664 6.02 26.80 -4.50
CA ILE A 664 4.98 25.94 -3.91
C ILE A 664 5.15 24.53 -4.49
N PRO A 665 5.35 23.49 -3.67
CA PRO A 665 5.45 22.11 -4.16
C PRO A 665 4.17 21.66 -4.87
N ALA A 666 4.33 20.77 -5.85
CA ALA A 666 3.21 20.18 -6.59
C ALA A 666 2.20 19.46 -5.67
#